data_AF-A0A924SA44-F1
#
_entry.id   AF-A0A924SA44-F1
#
_cell.length_a   1.000
_cell.length_b   1.000
_cell.length_c   1.000
_cell.angle_alpha   90.00
_cell.angle_beta   90.00
_cell.angle_gamma   90.00
#
_symmetry.space_group_name_H-M   'P 1'
#
loop_
_entity.id
_entity.type
_entity.pdbx_description
1 polymer ?
#
loop_
_entity_poly.entity_id
_entity_poly.type
_entity_poly.pdbx_seq_one_letter_code
_entity_poly.pdbx_strand_id
1 'polypeptide(L)'
;MPRIIFTDKLMRSGGGHHLEYCLRLVEAFVAQGYEPVFLANREFKGARPPGLKAVIEFDFNRVILGQEMRAKRKLEREKDRRRHTRRMRERFYFSRLGIAHLALNEMRRGASLQSERGLIVGAFLIGAAALAVRLIGLVVWVMTWPYRVAMRGLQWLSARGRRTRLANALRARWEVLTARLAVKEPLRLLRAVLQSRDGPEQALVASIGRALTRLEPTENDIIFCTTTVVSDLNIYLKVLEAFPRTRKLHWNFVFREPIFLNQGPSYVVGQNQRSLRTRLISFDSRKDVRTGWWVDTDELAEQYSHLGVFQFQALPIPMPKALSDFVDDPLPDDRPLTIGYLGDARPEKGYCDLSNAMRDLSATHRYWLRQLYRMADLDESEARALLLPNRPSPDARDAMLKRRTAHRYEIDRAKLRSDPTDNLKHAPRFAMLAQSNFNVPDGIDQTRSERYRLMAQDDVGVKLILSPPSSAEYVANVRRSDLFMLNYRHPLYHAGSSGVFAEAIMAGRPVLVSDDTWGGRRLRTSLEYVTHLKQLTVDHQSIEIEIAASKHSSYGLTWRVLPRTVSHLVSVCDFAQRAVTDQLAWVAEFRTVDGTVILRRRLLCSRQGAAVAIVEVPEQAVLVRSRIERLNPLLQPSDWSVRTFGLDLRAFDAPLAAVGMVVSDPEEIAPALAEIGRHYAHYRQGAASFARSWAAENDANLLAKQVVDHARDLLLPAAPEPAAEPKLLDNAA
;
A
#
# COMPACT_ATOMS: atom_id res chain seq x y z
N MET A 1 6.69 -25.62 -33.68
CA MET A 1 6.04 -25.63 -32.35
C MET A 1 5.78 -24.18 -31.96
N PRO A 2 4.57 -23.81 -31.52
CA PRO A 2 4.28 -22.45 -31.06
C PRO A 2 5.07 -22.14 -29.78
N ARG A 3 5.45 -20.88 -29.56
CA ARG A 3 6.24 -20.45 -28.40
C ARG A 3 5.47 -19.52 -27.49
N ILE A 4 5.73 -19.63 -26.19
CA ILE A 4 5.32 -18.65 -25.18
C ILE A 4 6.56 -17.86 -24.75
N ILE A 5 6.56 -16.55 -25.00
CA ILE A 5 7.68 -15.65 -24.74
C ILE A 5 7.35 -14.83 -23.50
N PHE A 6 7.92 -15.19 -22.35
CA PHE A 6 7.77 -14.44 -21.12
C PHE A 6 8.69 -13.21 -21.12
N THR A 7 8.13 -12.05 -20.80
CA THR A 7 8.91 -10.82 -20.61
C THR A 7 8.50 -10.12 -19.32
N ASP A 8 9.48 -9.89 -18.45
CA ASP A 8 9.31 -9.09 -17.24
C ASP A 8 10.58 -8.26 -17.01
N LYS A 9 10.41 -6.95 -16.94
CA LYS A 9 11.49 -6.00 -16.68
C LYS A 9 12.12 -6.13 -15.28
N LEU A 10 11.42 -6.78 -14.35
CA LEU A 10 11.83 -6.96 -12.97
C LEU A 10 12.62 -8.27 -12.75
N MET A 11 12.70 -9.15 -13.75
CA MET A 11 13.58 -10.33 -13.73
C MET A 11 15.05 -9.93 -13.93
N ARG A 12 15.80 -9.77 -12.83
CA ARG A 12 17.23 -9.39 -12.83
C ARG A 12 18.17 -10.43 -12.23
N SER A 13 17.63 -11.47 -11.61
CA SER A 13 18.41 -12.51 -10.94
C SER A 13 17.75 -13.87 -11.13
N GLY A 14 18.52 -14.94 -10.98
CA GLY A 14 18.05 -16.33 -10.98
C GLY A 14 17.13 -16.71 -9.81
N GLY A 15 16.55 -15.73 -9.12
CA GLY A 15 15.62 -15.91 -8.02
C GLY A 15 14.74 -14.67 -7.80
N GLY A 16 13.72 -14.82 -6.96
CA GLY A 16 12.76 -13.78 -6.62
C GLY A 16 11.39 -13.99 -7.27
N HIS A 17 10.38 -13.32 -6.71
CA HIS A 17 8.96 -13.55 -7.02
C HIS A 17 8.60 -13.45 -8.52
N HIS A 18 9.24 -12.55 -9.30
CA HIS A 18 8.94 -12.41 -10.73
C HIS A 18 9.39 -13.62 -11.56
N LEU A 19 10.60 -14.13 -11.30
CA LEU A 19 11.08 -15.32 -12.00
C LEU A 19 10.26 -16.54 -11.58
N GLU A 20 10.02 -16.71 -10.29
CA GLU A 20 9.20 -17.82 -9.79
C GLU A 20 7.80 -17.85 -10.37
N TYR A 21 7.17 -16.69 -10.51
CA TYR A 21 5.87 -16.56 -11.18
C TYR A 21 5.93 -17.10 -12.62
N CYS A 22 6.91 -16.67 -13.41
CA CYS A 22 7.07 -17.16 -14.78
C CYS A 22 7.38 -18.65 -14.82
N LEU A 23 8.19 -19.18 -13.89
CA LEU A 23 8.52 -20.61 -13.83
C LEU A 23 7.29 -21.48 -13.54
N ARG A 24 6.37 -21.01 -12.70
CA ARG A 24 5.09 -21.71 -12.46
C ARG A 24 4.24 -21.79 -13.72
N LEU A 25 4.32 -20.78 -14.58
CA LEU A 25 3.61 -20.76 -15.86
C LEU A 25 4.28 -21.63 -16.94
N VAL A 26 5.59 -21.83 -16.87
CA VAL A 26 6.31 -22.64 -17.87
C VAL A 26 5.69 -24.03 -18.02
N GLU A 27 5.50 -24.75 -16.91
CA GLU A 27 4.93 -26.10 -16.92
C GLU A 27 3.50 -26.10 -17.50
N ALA A 28 2.69 -25.11 -17.09
CA ALA A 28 1.31 -24.97 -17.56
C ALA A 28 1.22 -24.71 -19.07
N PHE A 29 2.07 -23.85 -19.63
CA PHE A 29 2.09 -23.60 -21.08
C PHE A 29 2.70 -24.76 -21.88
N VAL A 30 3.68 -25.48 -21.32
CA VAL A 30 4.19 -26.73 -21.93
C VAL A 30 3.07 -27.76 -22.04
N ALA A 31 2.22 -27.90 -21.01
CA ALA A 31 1.04 -28.76 -21.07
C ALA A 31 0.02 -28.33 -22.14
N GLN A 32 0.01 -27.04 -22.52
CA GLN A 32 -0.78 -26.52 -23.65
C GLN A 32 -0.08 -26.64 -25.02
N GLY A 33 1.09 -27.29 -25.09
CA GLY A 33 1.84 -27.52 -26.32
C GLY A 33 2.73 -26.35 -26.76
N TYR A 34 3.03 -25.40 -25.88
CA TYR A 34 3.88 -24.25 -26.17
C TYR A 34 5.32 -24.46 -25.70
N GLU A 35 6.26 -23.94 -26.48
CA GLU A 35 7.68 -23.91 -26.16
C GLU A 35 8.03 -22.64 -25.36
N PRO A 36 8.50 -22.74 -24.11
CA PRO A 36 8.79 -21.60 -23.26
C PRO A 36 10.10 -20.90 -23.64
N VAL A 37 10.03 -19.58 -23.78
CA VAL A 37 11.16 -18.68 -24.08
C VAL A 37 11.14 -17.53 -23.09
N PHE A 38 12.31 -17.16 -22.55
CA PHE A 38 12.44 -15.98 -21.69
C PHE A 38 13.12 -14.86 -22.43
N LEU A 39 12.47 -13.71 -22.45
CA LEU A 39 13.10 -12.43 -22.76
C LEU A 39 13.48 -11.79 -21.42
N ALA A 40 14.76 -11.91 -21.04
CA ALA A 40 15.27 -11.47 -19.74
C ALA A 40 16.20 -10.27 -19.89
N ASN A 41 16.35 -9.49 -18.82
CA ASN A 41 17.29 -8.37 -18.81
C ASN A 41 18.72 -8.89 -19.04
N ARG A 42 19.55 -8.15 -19.79
CA ARG A 42 20.96 -8.44 -19.99
C ARG A 42 21.76 -8.54 -18.68
N GLU A 43 21.30 -7.87 -17.63
CA GLU A 43 21.88 -7.99 -16.29
C GLU A 43 21.37 -9.20 -15.50
N PHE A 44 20.59 -10.10 -16.10
CA PHE A 44 20.13 -11.32 -15.45
C PHE A 44 21.32 -12.17 -14.98
N LYS A 45 21.53 -12.21 -13.65
CA LYS A 45 22.56 -13.03 -13.02
C LYS A 45 21.92 -14.26 -12.41
N GLY A 46 22.14 -15.44 -12.97
CA GLY A 46 21.63 -16.68 -12.42
C GLY A 46 21.82 -17.88 -13.33
N ALA A 47 21.74 -19.08 -12.75
CA ALA A 47 21.64 -20.30 -13.53
C ALA A 47 20.34 -20.26 -14.34
N ARG A 48 20.42 -20.74 -15.58
CA ARG A 48 19.26 -20.87 -16.44
C ARG A 48 18.30 -21.90 -15.82
N PRO A 49 17.03 -21.56 -15.59
CA PRO A 49 16.07 -22.54 -15.09
C PRO A 49 15.98 -23.77 -16.04
N PRO A 50 15.89 -24.99 -15.50
CA PRO A 50 15.74 -26.19 -16.31
C PRO A 50 14.47 -26.13 -17.16
N GLY A 51 14.53 -26.68 -18.38
CA GLY A 51 13.41 -26.66 -19.35
C GLY A 51 13.35 -25.42 -20.26
N LEU A 52 14.22 -24.42 -20.07
CA LEU A 52 14.24 -23.22 -20.90
C LEU A 52 15.26 -23.29 -22.05
N LYS A 53 14.77 -23.17 -23.29
CA LYS A 53 15.61 -23.27 -24.49
C LYS A 53 16.32 -21.97 -24.86
N ALA A 54 15.72 -20.80 -24.59
CA ALA A 54 16.26 -19.47 -24.94
C ALA A 54 16.09 -18.46 -23.77
N VAL A 55 17.19 -17.84 -23.33
CA VAL A 55 17.17 -16.60 -22.55
C VAL A 55 17.76 -15.57 -23.49
N ILE A 56 16.92 -14.69 -24.02
CA ILE A 56 17.39 -13.62 -24.90
C ILE A 56 17.51 -12.37 -24.04
N GLU A 57 18.73 -11.86 -23.98
CA GLU A 57 19.09 -10.68 -23.20
C GLU A 57 18.61 -9.39 -23.86
N PHE A 58 18.01 -8.47 -23.09
CA PHE A 58 17.73 -7.10 -23.52
C PHE A 58 18.15 -6.06 -22.47
N ASP A 59 18.59 -4.87 -22.90
CA ASP A 59 19.07 -3.82 -21.98
C ASP A 59 17.91 -2.93 -21.49
N PHE A 60 17.43 -3.18 -20.26
CA PHE A 60 16.38 -2.37 -19.62
C PHE A 60 16.91 -1.28 -18.69
N ASN A 61 18.12 -1.44 -18.13
CA ASN A 61 18.56 -0.65 -16.99
C ASN A 61 19.03 0.77 -17.33
N ARG A 62 19.37 1.07 -18.60
CA ARG A 62 19.85 2.41 -18.98
C ARG A 62 18.76 3.49 -19.03
N VAL A 63 17.49 3.14 -19.12
CA VAL A 63 16.42 4.08 -19.52
C VAL A 63 15.58 4.56 -18.35
N ILE A 64 14.96 3.63 -17.61
CA ILE A 64 13.93 3.97 -16.62
C ILE A 64 14.57 4.17 -15.24
N LEU A 65 15.45 3.26 -14.81
CA LEU A 65 16.21 3.42 -13.57
C LEU A 65 17.18 4.59 -13.62
N GLY A 66 17.69 4.97 -14.79
CA GLY A 66 18.54 6.14 -14.92
C GLY A 66 17.79 7.43 -14.55
N GLN A 67 16.53 7.54 -14.96
CA GLN A 67 15.68 8.69 -14.63
C GLN A 67 15.17 8.63 -13.19
N GLU A 68 14.72 7.46 -12.73
CA GLU A 68 14.31 7.27 -11.33
C GLU A 68 15.47 7.41 -10.34
N MET A 69 16.65 6.87 -10.62
CA MET A 69 17.83 7.06 -9.77
C MET A 69 18.31 8.50 -9.79
N ARG A 70 18.19 9.23 -10.90
CA ARG A 70 18.52 10.67 -10.94
C ARG A 70 17.49 11.49 -10.16
N ALA A 71 16.20 11.19 -10.29
CA ALA A 71 15.14 11.81 -9.51
C ALA A 71 15.27 11.48 -8.02
N LYS A 72 15.57 10.22 -7.69
CA LYS A 72 15.84 9.73 -6.34
C LYS A 72 17.10 10.37 -5.75
N ARG A 73 18.20 10.47 -6.50
CA ARG A 73 19.42 11.20 -6.06
C ARG A 73 19.15 12.69 -5.87
N LYS A 74 18.31 13.31 -6.70
CA LYS A 74 17.89 14.71 -6.52
C LYS A 74 17.05 14.86 -5.26
N LEU A 75 16.11 13.95 -5.03
CA LEU A 75 15.26 13.89 -3.85
C LEU A 75 16.07 13.58 -2.58
N GLU A 76 17.05 12.68 -2.65
CA GLU A 76 17.99 12.36 -1.57
C GLU A 76 18.85 13.56 -1.24
N ARG A 77 19.44 14.24 -2.24
CA ARG A 77 20.16 15.51 -2.02
C ARG A 77 19.26 16.56 -1.40
N GLU A 78 18.00 16.64 -1.80
CA GLU A 78 17.04 17.58 -1.21
C GLU A 78 16.65 17.18 0.21
N LYS A 79 16.46 15.88 0.49
CA LYS A 79 16.22 15.33 1.83
C LYS A 79 17.43 15.54 2.73
N ASP A 80 18.64 15.33 2.25
CA ASP A 80 19.88 15.59 2.97
C ASP A 80 20.05 17.08 3.23
N ARG A 81 19.71 17.94 2.26
CA ARG A 81 19.63 19.38 2.47
C ARG A 81 18.61 19.72 3.54
N ARG A 82 17.41 19.13 3.51
CA ARG A 82 16.36 19.33 4.53
C ARG A 82 16.79 18.78 5.90
N ARG A 83 17.46 17.62 5.98
CA ARG A 83 18.04 17.03 7.20
C ARG A 83 19.12 17.93 7.76
N HIS A 84 20.01 18.44 6.91
CA HIS A 84 21.05 19.38 7.29
C HIS A 84 20.44 20.70 7.79
N THR A 85 19.46 21.26 7.08
CA THR A 85 18.72 22.45 7.52
C THR A 85 17.96 22.20 8.83
N ARG A 86 17.38 21.02 9.01
CA ARG A 86 16.69 20.63 10.24
C ARG A 86 17.67 20.51 11.41
N ARG A 87 18.80 19.83 11.23
CA ARG A 87 19.88 19.76 12.24
C ARG A 87 20.44 21.14 12.57
N MET A 88 20.59 22.01 11.57
CA MET A 88 21.01 23.40 11.77
C MET A 88 19.95 24.22 12.52
N ARG A 89 18.66 24.02 12.21
CA ARG A 89 17.55 24.64 12.96
C ARG A 89 17.47 24.13 14.39
N GLU A 90 17.59 22.83 14.61
CA GLU A 90 17.62 22.23 15.95
C GLU A 90 18.82 22.79 16.73
N ARG A 91 20.03 22.78 16.15
CA ARG A 91 21.22 23.42 16.75
C ARG A 91 21.01 24.90 17.05
N PHE A 92 20.35 25.63 16.15
CA PHE A 92 20.01 27.03 16.37
C PHE A 92 19.02 27.17 17.54
N TYR A 93 17.89 26.47 17.53
CA TYR A 93 16.86 26.52 18.57
C TYR A 93 17.37 26.11 19.96
N PHE A 94 18.34 25.18 20.01
CA PHE A 94 19.02 24.78 21.26
C PHE A 94 20.26 25.63 21.59
N SER A 95 20.65 26.58 20.75
CA SER A 95 21.69 27.56 21.08
C SER A 95 21.12 28.71 21.91
N ARG A 96 21.98 29.43 22.64
CA ARG A 96 21.58 30.62 23.43
C ARG A 96 20.82 31.65 22.58
N LEU A 97 21.19 31.82 21.30
CA LEU A 97 20.53 32.74 20.36
C LEU A 97 19.15 32.24 19.90
N GLY A 98 18.98 30.94 19.69
CA GLY A 98 17.66 30.40 19.31
C GLY A 98 16.69 30.29 20.47
N ILE A 99 17.18 30.04 21.68
CA ILE A 99 16.40 30.14 22.92
C ILE A 99 15.94 31.61 23.11
N ALA A 100 16.83 32.58 22.92
CA ALA A 100 16.47 34.00 22.94
C ALA A 100 15.45 34.36 21.85
N HIS A 101 15.59 33.81 20.63
CA HIS A 101 14.64 34.02 19.53
C HIS A 101 13.26 33.38 19.82
N LEU A 102 13.22 32.18 20.40
CA LEU A 102 11.98 31.53 20.82
C LEU A 102 11.31 32.28 21.97
N ALA A 103 12.08 32.74 22.96
CA ALA A 103 11.59 33.59 24.03
C ALA A 103 11.00 34.91 23.47
N LEU A 104 11.65 35.52 22.48
CA LEU A 104 11.13 36.71 21.78
C LEU A 104 9.85 36.43 20.98
N ASN A 105 9.74 35.26 20.36
CA ASN A 105 8.54 34.86 19.60
C ASN A 105 7.39 34.43 20.51
N GLU A 106 7.66 33.81 21.65
CA GLU A 106 6.66 33.57 22.70
C GLU A 106 6.23 34.87 23.37
N MET A 107 7.15 35.81 23.62
CA MET A 107 6.79 37.16 24.06
C MET A 107 5.90 37.85 23.01
N ARG A 108 6.12 37.64 21.71
CA ARG A 108 5.22 38.13 20.63
C ARG A 108 3.87 37.42 20.58
N ARG A 109 3.79 36.14 20.94
CA ARG A 109 2.55 35.34 20.87
C ARG A 109 1.72 35.41 22.16
N GLY A 110 2.37 35.64 23.30
CA GLY A 110 1.78 35.73 24.62
C GLY A 110 1.51 37.17 25.08
N ALA A 111 2.06 38.18 24.41
CA ALA A 111 1.64 39.56 24.65
C ALA A 111 0.35 39.84 23.85
N SER A 112 -0.79 39.72 24.51
CA SER A 112 -1.97 40.51 24.16
C SER A 112 -1.58 42.00 24.28
N LEU A 113 -1.08 42.56 23.17
CA LEU A 113 -0.68 43.95 23.04
C LEU A 113 -1.93 44.85 23.08
N GLN A 114 -2.41 45.12 24.30
CA GLN A 114 -3.45 46.13 24.57
C GLN A 114 -2.87 47.52 24.90
N SER A 115 -1.55 47.73 24.84
CA SER A 115 -0.98 49.08 25.01
C SER A 115 -0.21 49.55 23.77
N GLU A 116 -0.58 50.74 23.27
CA GLU A 116 0.02 51.40 22.11
C GLU A 116 1.55 51.59 22.24
N ARG A 117 2.08 51.62 23.46
CA ARG A 117 3.52 51.75 23.72
C ARG A 117 4.34 50.53 23.27
N GLY A 118 3.75 49.32 23.30
CA GLY A 118 4.44 48.09 22.86
C GLY A 118 4.65 48.01 21.35
N LEU A 119 3.72 48.57 20.56
CA LEU A 119 3.81 48.65 19.10
C LEU A 119 4.91 49.62 18.67
N ILE A 120 5.06 50.76 19.34
CA ILE A 120 6.09 51.76 19.04
C ILE A 120 7.48 51.20 19.33
N VAL A 121 7.67 50.53 20.49
CA VAL A 121 8.97 49.92 20.83
C VAL A 121 9.31 48.75 19.89
N GLY A 122 8.31 47.93 19.53
CA GLY A 122 8.49 46.85 18.56
C GLY A 122 8.86 47.35 17.16
N ALA A 123 8.19 48.41 16.68
CA ALA A 123 8.50 49.04 15.40
C ALA A 123 9.89 49.70 15.41
N PHE A 124 10.26 50.35 16.51
CA PHE A 124 11.59 50.97 16.69
C PHE A 124 12.72 49.93 16.63
N LEU A 125 12.58 48.79 17.31
CA LEU A 125 13.59 47.72 17.29
C LEU A 125 13.74 47.07 15.91
N ILE A 126 12.63 46.88 15.18
CA ILE A 126 12.66 46.38 13.80
C ILE A 126 13.33 47.42 12.87
N GLY A 127 13.01 48.70 13.04
CA GLY A 127 13.63 49.81 12.29
C GLY A 127 15.14 49.92 12.54
N ALA A 128 15.56 49.83 13.81
CA ALA A 128 16.96 49.88 14.19
C ALA A 128 17.77 48.69 13.63
N ALA A 129 17.19 47.48 13.67
CA ALA A 129 17.82 46.30 13.08
C ALA A 129 17.97 46.42 11.55
N ALA A 130 16.95 46.93 10.85
CA ALA A 130 17.01 47.17 9.41
C ALA A 130 18.04 48.24 9.04
N LEU A 131 18.14 49.31 9.85
CA LEU A 131 19.14 50.37 9.68
C LEU A 131 20.56 49.85 9.89
N ALA A 132 20.79 49.02 10.92
CA ALA A 132 22.08 48.40 11.19
C ALA A 132 22.54 47.50 10.03
N VAL A 133 21.64 46.70 9.46
CA VAL A 133 21.95 45.86 8.28
C VAL A 133 22.29 46.72 7.05
N ARG A 134 21.57 47.84 6.84
CA ARG A 134 21.89 48.78 5.75
C ARG A 134 23.22 49.49 5.96
N LEU A 135 23.55 49.89 7.18
CA LEU A 135 24.84 50.47 7.53
C LEU A 135 25.99 49.49 7.33
N ILE A 136 25.84 48.22 7.73
CA ILE A 136 26.83 47.18 7.45
C ILE A 136 26.99 46.97 5.94
N GLY A 137 25.88 46.94 5.18
CA GLY A 137 25.91 46.85 3.73
C GLY A 137 26.63 48.03 3.08
N LEU A 138 26.42 49.25 3.59
CA LEU A 138 27.10 50.47 3.15
C LEU A 138 28.60 50.40 3.48
N VAL A 139 28.98 49.99 4.68
CA VAL A 139 30.39 49.84 5.08
C VAL A 139 31.09 48.81 4.20
N VAL A 140 30.48 47.65 3.96
CA VAL A 140 31.03 46.64 3.03
C VAL A 140 31.14 47.20 1.61
N TRP A 141 30.14 47.96 1.15
CA TRP A 141 30.17 48.59 -0.17
C TRP A 141 31.30 49.64 -0.28
N VAL A 142 31.45 50.51 0.72
CA VAL A 142 32.53 51.53 0.79
C VAL A 142 33.90 50.86 0.89
N MET A 143 34.05 49.81 1.70
CA MET A 143 35.33 49.09 1.83
C MET A 143 35.69 48.32 0.56
N THR A 144 34.71 47.83 -0.19
CA THR A 144 34.95 47.11 -1.45
C THR A 144 34.99 48.03 -2.69
N TRP A 145 34.56 49.28 -2.56
CA TRP A 145 34.59 50.29 -3.62
C TRP A 145 35.99 50.58 -4.18
N PRO A 146 37.02 50.89 -3.37
CA PRO A 146 38.37 51.12 -3.90
C PRO A 146 38.95 49.86 -4.57
N TYR A 147 38.57 48.66 -4.10
CA TYR A 147 38.95 47.40 -4.76
C TYR A 147 38.29 47.27 -6.14
N ARG A 148 37.01 47.65 -6.27
CA ARG A 148 36.30 47.66 -7.56
C ARG A 148 36.88 48.69 -8.53
N VAL A 149 37.27 49.87 -8.05
CA VAL A 149 37.89 50.93 -8.86
C VAL A 149 39.30 50.53 -9.30
N ALA A 150 40.13 50.02 -8.38
CA ALA A 150 41.47 49.50 -8.71
C ALA A 150 41.42 48.35 -9.72
N MET A 151 40.42 47.47 -9.61
CA MET A 151 40.23 46.36 -10.55
C MET A 151 39.74 46.80 -11.94
N ARG A 152 38.93 47.87 -12.04
CA ARG A 152 38.59 48.49 -13.34
C ARG A 152 39.82 49.15 -13.98
N GLY A 153 40.67 49.79 -13.18
CA GLY A 153 41.97 50.31 -13.62
C GLY A 153 42.93 49.23 -14.10
N LEU A 154 42.99 48.09 -13.38
CA LEU A 154 43.79 46.93 -13.79
C LEU A 154 43.24 46.26 -15.06
N GLN A 155 41.92 46.20 -15.26
CA GLN A 155 41.33 45.70 -16.50
C GLN A 155 41.71 46.58 -17.70
N TRP A 156 41.72 47.90 -17.53
CA TRP A 156 42.16 48.85 -18.55
C TRP A 156 43.66 48.73 -18.87
N LEU A 157 44.51 48.57 -17.84
CA LEU A 157 45.96 48.33 -18.02
C LEU A 157 46.26 46.96 -18.63
N SER A 158 45.48 45.93 -18.33
CA SER A 158 45.64 44.58 -18.90
C SER A 158 45.27 44.47 -20.38
N ALA A 159 44.58 45.48 -20.94
CA ALA A 159 44.28 45.57 -22.37
C ALA A 159 45.48 46.09 -23.19
N ARG A 160 46.56 46.58 -22.56
CA ARG A 160 47.69 47.18 -23.29
C ARG A 160 49.11 46.80 -22.84
N GLY A 161 49.31 45.84 -21.93
CA GLY A 161 50.68 45.49 -21.52
C GLY A 161 50.88 44.08 -20.95
N ARG A 162 51.92 43.41 -21.45
CA ARG A 162 52.55 42.11 -21.13
C ARG A 162 52.05 41.35 -19.88
N ARG A 163 51.68 40.08 -20.12
CA ARG A 163 51.24 39.06 -19.16
C ARG A 163 52.27 38.81 -18.05
N THR A 164 51.93 39.18 -16.81
CA THR A 164 52.67 38.75 -15.60
C THR A 164 51.94 37.58 -14.91
N ARG A 165 52.71 36.73 -14.21
CA ARG A 165 52.23 35.52 -13.52
C ARG A 165 51.09 35.77 -12.52
N LEU A 166 50.99 36.98 -11.95
CA LEU A 166 49.94 37.36 -11.01
C LEU A 166 48.56 37.48 -11.70
N ALA A 167 48.52 37.95 -12.95
CA ALA A 167 47.29 38.05 -13.72
C ALA A 167 46.70 36.66 -14.04
N ASN A 168 47.55 35.66 -14.28
CA ASN A 168 47.11 34.28 -14.48
C ASN A 168 46.59 33.64 -13.18
N ALA A 169 47.18 33.94 -12.02
CA ALA A 169 46.68 33.45 -10.73
C ALA A 169 45.32 34.06 -10.36
N LEU A 170 45.12 35.35 -10.64
CA LEU A 170 43.83 36.02 -10.44
C LEU A 170 42.79 35.56 -11.47
N ARG A 171 43.19 35.28 -12.72
CA ARG A 171 42.31 34.69 -13.73
C ARG A 171 41.89 33.27 -13.36
N ALA A 172 42.77 32.44 -12.81
CA ALA A 172 42.44 31.11 -12.31
C ALA A 172 41.48 31.16 -11.10
N ARG A 173 41.70 32.08 -10.15
CA ARG A 173 40.74 32.29 -9.04
C ARG A 173 39.40 32.84 -9.51
N TRP A 174 39.39 33.72 -10.51
CA TRP A 174 38.17 34.22 -11.13
C TRP A 174 37.48 33.12 -11.95
N GLU A 175 38.20 32.25 -12.65
CA GLU A 175 37.65 31.10 -13.35
C GLU A 175 36.98 30.12 -12.38
N VAL A 176 37.55 29.89 -11.19
CA VAL A 176 36.89 29.12 -10.11
C VAL A 176 35.64 29.83 -9.55
N LEU A 177 35.67 31.16 -9.42
CA LEU A 177 34.52 31.94 -8.95
C LEU A 177 33.40 32.00 -10.00
N THR A 178 33.76 32.16 -11.27
CA THR A 178 32.84 32.08 -12.40
C THR A 178 32.38 30.65 -12.66
N ALA A 179 33.18 29.60 -12.41
CA ALA A 179 32.71 28.22 -12.46
C ALA A 179 31.68 27.92 -11.37
N ARG A 180 31.76 28.61 -10.23
CA ARG A 180 30.72 28.59 -9.18
C ARG A 180 29.47 29.43 -9.51
N LEU A 181 29.54 30.35 -10.48
CA LEU A 181 28.44 31.26 -10.87
C LEU A 181 27.94 31.06 -12.31
N ALA A 182 28.62 30.28 -13.14
CA ALA A 182 28.37 30.17 -14.57
C ALA A 182 27.29 29.13 -14.89
N VAL A 183 26.17 29.65 -15.36
CA VAL A 183 24.99 28.97 -15.92
C VAL A 183 25.32 28.16 -17.21
N LYS A 184 26.59 27.97 -17.58
CA LYS A 184 26.98 27.22 -18.79
C LYS A 184 26.96 25.69 -18.62
N GLU A 185 27.28 25.18 -17.43
CA GLU A 185 27.07 23.76 -17.11
C GLU A 185 25.59 23.36 -17.15
N PRO A 186 24.64 24.10 -16.55
CA PRO A 186 23.23 23.73 -16.64
C PRO A 186 22.71 23.81 -18.07
N LEU A 187 23.24 24.64 -18.99
CA LEU A 187 22.83 24.64 -20.40
C LEU A 187 23.39 23.46 -21.21
N ARG A 188 24.63 23.00 -20.97
CA ARG A 188 25.14 21.75 -21.56
C ARG A 188 24.44 20.54 -20.96
N LEU A 189 24.16 20.54 -19.65
CA LEU A 189 23.29 19.56 -19.02
C LEU A 189 21.87 19.64 -19.59
N LEU A 190 21.32 20.83 -19.84
CA LEU A 190 19.98 21.01 -20.41
C LEU A 190 19.94 20.51 -21.86
N ARG A 191 20.97 20.80 -22.67
CA ARG A 191 21.07 20.31 -24.06
C ARG A 191 21.29 18.80 -24.11
N ALA A 192 22.14 18.25 -23.23
CA ALA A 192 22.28 16.82 -23.07
C ALA A 192 21.00 16.18 -22.50
N VAL A 193 20.26 16.84 -21.61
CA VAL A 193 18.97 16.37 -21.06
C VAL A 193 17.85 16.46 -22.08
N LEU A 194 17.89 17.43 -22.99
CA LEU A 194 16.92 17.59 -24.09
C LEU A 194 17.24 16.66 -25.26
N GLN A 195 18.51 16.36 -25.54
CA GLN A 195 18.93 15.44 -26.61
C GLN A 195 19.08 13.97 -26.15
N SER A 196 19.17 13.69 -24.85
CA SER A 196 19.28 12.32 -24.32
C SER A 196 17.96 11.72 -23.85
N ARG A 197 16.80 12.35 -24.09
CA ARG A 197 15.52 11.77 -23.66
C ARG A 197 15.11 10.59 -24.52
N ASP A 198 15.31 10.67 -25.83
CA ASP A 198 14.96 9.58 -26.74
C ASP A 198 16.03 8.47 -26.79
N GLY A 199 17.31 8.79 -26.57
CA GLY A 199 18.41 7.83 -26.75
C GLY A 199 18.27 6.54 -25.93
N PRO A 200 17.99 6.60 -24.62
CA PRO A 200 17.80 5.41 -23.81
C PRO A 200 16.54 4.64 -24.24
N GLU A 201 15.40 5.31 -24.39
CA GLU A 201 14.15 4.64 -24.78
C GLU A 201 14.27 3.96 -26.15
N GLN A 202 14.85 4.64 -27.13
CA GLN A 202 15.15 4.07 -28.45
C GLN A 202 16.13 2.89 -28.36
N ALA A 203 17.12 2.93 -27.46
CA ALA A 203 18.02 1.80 -27.25
C ALA A 203 17.28 0.58 -26.69
N LEU A 204 16.32 0.78 -25.78
CA LEU A 204 15.47 -0.29 -25.25
C LEU A 204 14.51 -0.83 -26.32
N VAL A 205 13.84 0.05 -27.07
CA VAL A 205 13.00 -0.32 -28.22
C VAL A 205 13.81 -1.18 -29.21
N ALA A 206 15.00 -0.73 -29.57
CA ALA A 206 15.88 -1.45 -30.48
C ALA A 206 16.38 -2.78 -29.90
N SER A 207 16.62 -2.84 -28.58
CA SER A 207 17.04 -4.06 -27.90
C SER A 207 15.93 -5.12 -27.90
N ILE A 208 14.71 -4.76 -27.48
CA ILE A 208 13.54 -5.66 -27.47
C ILE A 208 13.22 -6.10 -28.90
N GLY A 209 13.15 -5.15 -29.85
CA GLY A 209 12.81 -5.44 -31.23
C GLY A 209 13.79 -6.38 -31.92
N ARG A 210 15.10 -6.19 -31.72
CA ARG A 210 16.13 -7.12 -32.24
C ARG A 210 16.05 -8.49 -31.58
N ALA A 211 15.84 -8.55 -30.26
CA ALA A 211 15.70 -9.81 -29.54
C ALA A 211 14.51 -10.62 -30.05
N LEU A 212 13.34 -9.98 -30.21
CA LEU A 212 12.15 -10.62 -30.76
C LEU A 212 12.32 -11.00 -32.23
N THR A 213 12.97 -10.15 -33.05
CA THR A 213 13.18 -10.45 -34.48
C THR A 213 14.09 -11.66 -34.68
N ARG A 214 15.10 -11.86 -33.83
CA ARG A 214 15.99 -13.04 -33.84
C ARG A 214 15.26 -14.35 -33.54
N LEU A 215 14.12 -14.28 -32.86
CA LEU A 215 13.28 -15.47 -32.67
C LEU A 215 12.54 -15.86 -33.95
N GLU A 216 12.48 -15.02 -34.98
CA GLU A 216 11.67 -15.27 -36.18
C GLU A 216 10.21 -15.56 -35.79
N PRO A 217 9.50 -14.56 -35.22
CA PRO A 217 8.19 -14.76 -34.64
C PRO A 217 7.15 -15.16 -35.69
N THR A 218 6.29 -16.09 -35.32
CA THR A 218 5.18 -16.63 -36.12
C THR A 218 3.84 -16.19 -35.52
N GLU A 219 2.75 -16.39 -36.25
CA GLU A 219 1.39 -16.06 -35.80
C GLU A 219 0.87 -16.98 -34.70
N ASN A 220 1.56 -18.08 -34.42
CA ASN A 220 1.19 -18.98 -33.34
C ASN A 220 1.97 -18.69 -32.04
N ASP A 221 2.91 -17.74 -32.07
CA ASP A 221 3.69 -17.36 -30.90
C ASP A 221 2.96 -16.31 -30.06
N ILE A 222 3.05 -16.47 -28.75
CA ILE A 222 2.47 -15.57 -27.75
C ILE A 222 3.61 -14.86 -27.03
N ILE A 223 3.52 -13.54 -26.86
CA ILE A 223 4.36 -12.80 -25.91
C ILE A 223 3.53 -12.41 -24.70
N PHE A 224 4.00 -12.79 -23.52
CA PHE A 224 3.29 -12.62 -22.25
C PHE A 224 4.08 -11.68 -21.33
N CYS A 225 3.59 -10.45 -21.21
CA CYS A 225 4.15 -9.40 -20.37
C CYS A 225 3.56 -9.51 -18.96
N THR A 226 4.23 -10.24 -18.07
CA THR A 226 3.71 -10.62 -16.73
C THR A 226 3.51 -9.46 -15.77
N THR A 227 4.19 -8.33 -16.02
CA THR A 227 4.02 -7.08 -15.30
C THR A 227 4.11 -5.91 -16.27
N THR A 228 2.98 -5.27 -16.56
CA THR A 228 2.86 -4.12 -17.47
C THR A 228 2.49 -2.87 -16.70
N VAL A 229 3.23 -1.78 -16.93
CA VAL A 229 2.82 -0.43 -16.50
C VAL A 229 2.63 0.48 -17.70
N VAL A 230 1.99 1.62 -17.48
CA VAL A 230 1.60 2.56 -18.53
C VAL A 230 2.79 3.00 -19.41
N SER A 231 3.99 3.16 -18.85
CA SER A 231 5.19 3.53 -19.62
C SER A 231 5.67 2.44 -20.58
N ASP A 232 5.41 1.16 -20.27
CA ASP A 232 5.87 0.03 -21.09
C ASP A 232 5.09 -0.03 -22.41
N LEU A 233 3.80 0.32 -22.38
CA LEU A 233 2.97 0.39 -23.59
C LEU A 233 3.56 1.32 -24.66
N ASN A 234 4.18 2.43 -24.24
CA ASN A 234 4.83 3.35 -25.19
C ASN A 234 6.03 2.70 -25.89
N ILE A 235 6.82 1.94 -25.12
CA ILE A 235 7.96 1.20 -25.63
C ILE A 235 7.49 0.12 -26.60
N TYR A 236 6.44 -0.64 -26.25
CA TYR A 236 5.91 -1.69 -27.12
C TYR A 236 5.28 -1.16 -28.40
N LEU A 237 4.55 -0.04 -28.35
CA LEU A 237 4.06 0.63 -29.57
C LEU A 237 5.22 1.01 -30.51
N LYS A 238 6.29 1.57 -29.97
CA LYS A 238 7.50 1.90 -30.75
C LYS A 238 8.23 0.66 -31.28
N VAL A 239 8.21 -0.46 -30.55
CA VAL A 239 8.74 -1.75 -31.03
C VAL A 239 7.92 -2.24 -32.23
N LEU A 240 6.59 -2.21 -32.14
CA LEU A 240 5.70 -2.61 -33.23
C LEU A 240 5.89 -1.73 -34.49
N GLU A 241 6.15 -0.44 -34.31
CA GLU A 241 6.48 0.48 -35.40
C GLU A 241 7.83 0.15 -36.04
N ALA A 242 8.90 0.08 -35.24
CA ALA A 242 10.27 -0.08 -35.71
C ALA A 242 10.60 -1.50 -36.20
N PHE A 243 9.87 -2.52 -35.73
CA PHE A 243 10.12 -3.94 -36.04
C PHE A 243 8.84 -4.66 -36.50
N PRO A 244 8.39 -4.49 -37.76
CA PRO A 244 7.10 -5.00 -38.24
C PRO A 244 6.90 -6.52 -38.09
N ARG A 245 7.98 -7.32 -38.11
CA ARG A 245 7.89 -8.77 -37.88
C ARG A 245 7.30 -9.12 -36.51
N THR A 246 7.47 -8.26 -35.51
CA THR A 246 6.96 -8.48 -34.15
C THR A 246 5.43 -8.36 -34.04
N ARG A 247 4.76 -7.80 -35.06
CA ARG A 247 3.29 -7.69 -35.12
C ARG A 247 2.60 -9.04 -35.31
N LYS A 248 3.33 -10.06 -35.80
CA LYS A 248 2.84 -11.44 -35.92
C LYS A 248 2.54 -12.07 -34.56
N LEU A 249 3.27 -11.67 -33.51
CA LEU A 249 3.07 -12.18 -32.15
C LEU A 249 1.68 -11.82 -31.62
N HIS A 250 1.13 -12.67 -30.76
CA HIS A 250 -0.01 -12.28 -29.93
C HIS A 250 0.47 -11.62 -28.63
N TRP A 251 0.21 -10.32 -28.47
CA TRP A 251 0.71 -9.52 -27.35
C TRP A 251 -0.23 -9.53 -26.15
N ASN A 252 0.20 -10.12 -25.04
CA ASN A 252 -0.61 -10.25 -23.84
C ASN A 252 0.00 -9.40 -22.71
N PHE A 253 -0.80 -8.51 -22.13
CA PHE A 253 -0.36 -7.54 -21.12
C PHE A 253 -1.10 -7.75 -19.79
N VAL A 254 -0.34 -8.02 -18.71
CA VAL A 254 -0.90 -8.17 -17.36
C VAL A 254 -0.66 -6.89 -16.55
N PHE A 255 -1.73 -6.26 -16.07
CA PHE A 255 -1.70 -5.08 -15.21
C PHE A 255 -2.04 -5.44 -13.76
N ARG A 256 -1.25 -4.94 -12.81
CA ARG A 256 -1.36 -5.32 -11.39
C ARG A 256 -1.66 -4.14 -10.45
N GLU A 257 -1.68 -2.93 -10.97
CA GLU A 257 -1.87 -1.71 -10.17
C GLU A 257 -3.24 -1.09 -10.48
N PRO A 258 -4.00 -0.67 -9.45
CA PRO A 258 -5.26 0.03 -9.69
C PRO A 258 -5.02 1.40 -10.29
N ILE A 259 -5.89 1.78 -11.21
CA ILE A 259 -5.88 3.09 -11.86
C ILE A 259 -6.83 4.08 -11.19
N PHE A 260 -7.74 3.58 -10.34
CA PHE A 260 -8.57 4.36 -9.45
C PHE A 260 -8.31 3.94 -8.00
N LEU A 261 -7.96 4.92 -7.16
CA LEU A 261 -7.75 4.70 -5.72
C LEU A 261 -9.03 4.87 -4.90
N ASN A 262 -10.12 5.31 -5.53
CA ASN A 262 -11.42 5.43 -4.89
C ASN A 262 -12.19 4.10 -5.01
N GLN A 263 -13.06 3.84 -4.05
CA GLN A 263 -13.98 2.70 -4.08
C GLN A 263 -15.22 3.02 -4.90
N GLY A 264 -15.79 1.98 -5.51
CA GLY A 264 -17.10 2.00 -6.13
C GLY A 264 -17.08 2.31 -7.63
N PRO A 265 -18.22 2.11 -8.32
CA PRO A 265 -18.32 2.16 -9.77
C PRO A 265 -18.41 3.57 -10.36
N SER A 266 -18.30 4.61 -9.53
CA SER A 266 -18.20 6.01 -9.98
C SER A 266 -16.77 6.36 -10.39
N TYR A 267 -16.16 5.53 -11.23
CA TYR A 267 -14.83 5.77 -11.77
C TYR A 267 -14.85 6.98 -12.71
N VAL A 268 -14.48 8.15 -12.20
CA VAL A 268 -14.35 9.33 -13.05
C VAL A 268 -13.01 9.27 -13.77
N VAL A 269 -13.04 9.03 -15.08
CA VAL A 269 -11.85 9.07 -15.94
C VAL A 269 -11.28 10.51 -15.96
N GLY A 270 -10.26 10.73 -15.12
CA GLY A 270 -9.60 12.01 -14.95
C GLY A 270 -8.40 12.20 -15.87
N GLN A 271 -7.67 13.30 -15.64
CA GLN A 271 -6.43 13.59 -16.38
C GLN A 271 -5.34 12.51 -16.18
N ASN A 272 -5.31 11.87 -15.00
CA ASN A 272 -4.31 10.84 -14.67
C ASN A 272 -4.43 9.59 -15.55
N GLN A 273 -5.64 9.26 -16.01
CA GLN A 273 -5.92 8.07 -16.82
C GLN A 273 -5.85 8.33 -18.33
N ARG A 274 -5.84 9.61 -18.77
CA ARG A 274 -5.80 9.97 -20.19
C ARG A 274 -4.61 9.35 -20.91
N SER A 275 -3.41 9.40 -20.32
CA SER A 275 -2.22 8.84 -20.96
C SER A 275 -2.29 7.32 -21.15
N LEU A 276 -2.94 6.60 -20.23
CA LEU A 276 -3.16 5.17 -20.38
C LEU A 276 -4.17 4.92 -21.50
N ARG A 277 -5.33 5.59 -21.43
CA ARG A 277 -6.41 5.45 -22.42
C ARG A 277 -5.94 5.75 -23.84
N THR A 278 -5.17 6.83 -24.04
CA THR A 278 -4.59 7.17 -25.36
C THR A 278 -3.71 6.04 -25.88
N ARG A 279 -2.87 5.42 -25.04
CA ARG A 279 -2.01 4.30 -25.45
C ARG A 279 -2.82 3.06 -25.79
N LEU A 280 -3.87 2.76 -25.03
CA LEU A 280 -4.80 1.67 -25.37
C LEU A 280 -5.48 1.92 -26.73
N ILE A 281 -5.95 3.14 -26.99
CA ILE A 281 -6.53 3.51 -28.30
C ILE A 281 -5.50 3.32 -29.42
N SER A 282 -4.23 3.67 -29.19
CA SER A 282 -3.16 3.44 -30.16
C SER A 282 -2.88 1.96 -30.46
N PHE A 283 -3.15 1.06 -29.50
CA PHE A 283 -3.16 -0.39 -29.75
C PHE A 283 -4.41 -0.80 -30.53
N ASP A 284 -5.60 -0.34 -30.15
CA ASP A 284 -6.86 -0.70 -30.84
C ASP A 284 -6.87 -0.23 -32.31
N SER A 285 -6.22 0.90 -32.62
CA SER A 285 -6.09 1.39 -34.00
C SER A 285 -5.20 0.50 -34.89
N ARG A 286 -4.44 -0.44 -34.31
CA ARG A 286 -3.56 -1.38 -35.04
C ARG A 286 -4.26 -2.72 -35.24
N LYS A 287 -5.08 -2.80 -36.28
CA LYS A 287 -5.83 -4.03 -36.63
C LYS A 287 -4.91 -5.19 -37.06
N ASP A 288 -3.65 -4.90 -37.38
CA ASP A 288 -2.60 -5.87 -37.67
C ASP A 288 -1.91 -6.44 -36.42
N VAL A 289 -2.31 -6.03 -35.21
CA VAL A 289 -1.72 -6.50 -33.94
C VAL A 289 -2.80 -7.13 -33.08
N ARG A 290 -2.61 -8.40 -32.74
CA ARG A 290 -3.48 -9.11 -31.79
C ARG A 290 -3.06 -8.79 -30.37
N THR A 291 -4.03 -8.56 -29.48
CA THR A 291 -3.76 -8.22 -28.08
C THR A 291 -4.68 -8.94 -27.09
N GLY A 292 -4.12 -9.28 -25.92
CA GLY A 292 -4.85 -9.74 -24.74
C GLY A 292 -4.57 -8.83 -23.55
N TRP A 293 -5.63 -8.49 -22.81
CA TRP A 293 -5.61 -7.47 -21.76
C TRP A 293 -6.07 -8.07 -20.44
N TRP A 294 -5.13 -8.20 -19.51
CA TRP A 294 -5.28 -9.03 -18.32
C TRP A 294 -4.96 -8.27 -17.04
N VAL A 295 -5.54 -8.73 -15.95
CA VAL A 295 -5.29 -8.23 -14.59
C VAL A 295 -5.34 -9.37 -13.57
N ASP A 296 -4.95 -9.10 -12.33
CA ASP A 296 -4.96 -10.12 -11.25
C ASP A 296 -6.33 -10.29 -10.56
N THR A 297 -7.24 -9.34 -10.70
CA THR A 297 -8.51 -9.32 -9.95
C THR A 297 -9.67 -8.80 -10.79
N ASP A 298 -10.89 -9.23 -10.49
CA ASP A 298 -12.09 -8.75 -11.17
C ASP A 298 -12.31 -7.24 -10.97
N GLU A 299 -11.86 -6.69 -9.84
CA GLU A 299 -11.96 -5.26 -9.55
C GLU A 299 -11.01 -4.43 -10.42
N LEU A 300 -9.79 -4.92 -10.63
CA LEU A 300 -8.92 -4.32 -11.62
C LEU A 300 -9.55 -4.45 -13.02
N ALA A 301 -10.21 -5.56 -13.32
CA ALA A 301 -10.80 -5.78 -14.63
C ALA A 301 -11.93 -4.75 -14.85
N GLU A 302 -12.78 -4.54 -13.85
CA GLU A 302 -13.81 -3.51 -13.84
C GLU A 302 -13.20 -2.11 -14.05
N GLN A 303 -12.16 -1.76 -13.30
CA GLN A 303 -11.49 -0.45 -13.41
C GLN A 303 -10.92 -0.20 -14.81
N TYR A 304 -10.15 -1.16 -15.34
CA TYR A 304 -9.49 -1.00 -16.63
C TYR A 304 -10.50 -1.04 -17.79
N SER A 305 -11.52 -1.90 -17.73
CA SER A 305 -12.62 -1.93 -18.70
C SER A 305 -13.43 -0.64 -18.71
N HIS A 306 -13.52 0.07 -17.58
CA HIS A 306 -14.18 1.39 -17.49
C HIS A 306 -13.50 2.47 -18.36
N LEU A 307 -12.27 2.25 -18.84
CA LEU A 307 -11.64 3.16 -19.81
C LEU A 307 -12.33 3.14 -21.20
N GLY A 308 -13.15 2.13 -21.47
CA GLY A 308 -13.97 2.00 -22.67
C GLY A 308 -13.16 1.76 -23.95
N VAL A 309 -12.03 1.06 -23.84
CA VAL A 309 -11.18 0.72 -25.00
C VAL A 309 -11.12 -0.79 -25.23
N PHE A 310 -10.73 -1.54 -24.21
CA PHE A 310 -10.72 -3.00 -24.24
C PHE A 310 -11.49 -3.56 -23.05
N GLN A 311 -12.02 -4.77 -23.20
CA GLN A 311 -12.50 -5.56 -22.07
C GLN A 311 -11.31 -6.28 -21.44
N PHE A 312 -11.03 -5.97 -20.18
CA PHE A 312 -10.02 -6.64 -19.38
C PHE A 312 -10.64 -7.84 -18.66
N GLN A 313 -9.84 -8.88 -18.49
CA GLN A 313 -10.24 -10.10 -17.79
C GLN A 313 -9.25 -10.41 -16.66
N ALA A 314 -9.77 -10.91 -15.55
CA ALA A 314 -8.94 -11.40 -14.46
C ALA A 314 -8.34 -12.76 -14.81
N LEU A 315 -7.05 -12.92 -14.58
CA LEU A 315 -6.36 -14.20 -14.68
C LEU A 315 -6.21 -14.82 -13.28
N PRO A 316 -6.18 -16.16 -13.19
CA PRO A 316 -5.73 -16.89 -12.00
C PRO A 316 -4.40 -16.34 -11.45
N ILE A 317 -4.14 -16.49 -10.14
CA ILE A 317 -2.88 -16.08 -9.52
C ILE A 317 -2.03 -17.32 -9.20
N PRO A 318 -1.12 -17.78 -10.10
CA PRO A 318 -0.30 -18.97 -9.89
C PRO A 318 0.51 -18.97 -8.58
N MET A 319 0.23 -19.96 -7.74
CA MET A 319 0.90 -20.17 -6.46
C MET A 319 1.88 -21.33 -6.46
N PRO A 320 2.88 -21.34 -5.55
CA PRO A 320 3.70 -22.53 -5.36
C PRO A 320 2.83 -23.71 -4.94
N LYS A 321 2.90 -24.82 -5.69
CA LYS A 321 2.16 -26.06 -5.38
C LYS A 321 2.49 -26.60 -3.98
N ALA A 322 3.71 -26.40 -3.50
CA ALA A 322 4.11 -26.79 -2.14
C ALA A 322 3.25 -26.17 -1.03
N LEU A 323 2.54 -25.07 -1.29
CA LEU A 323 1.65 -24.47 -0.29
C LEU A 323 0.39 -25.31 -0.06
N SER A 324 -0.17 -25.95 -1.08
CA SER A 324 -1.37 -26.79 -0.89
C SER A 324 -1.09 -28.01 -0.01
N ASP A 325 0.17 -28.45 0.07
CA ASP A 325 0.57 -29.57 0.92
C ASP A 325 0.41 -29.24 2.42
N PHE A 326 0.26 -27.96 2.77
CA PHE A 326 0.09 -27.51 4.15
C PHE A 326 -1.37 -27.54 4.59
N VAL A 327 -2.33 -27.75 3.69
CA VAL A 327 -3.77 -27.70 4.01
C VAL A 327 -4.12 -28.72 5.10
N ASP A 328 -3.46 -29.88 5.12
CA ASP A 328 -3.69 -30.96 6.07
C ASP A 328 -2.60 -31.05 7.17
N ASP A 329 -1.75 -30.02 7.32
CA ASP A 329 -0.81 -29.96 8.44
C ASP A 329 -1.56 -30.06 9.79
N PRO A 330 -1.04 -30.84 10.76
CA PRO A 330 -1.69 -31.07 12.04
C PRO A 330 -1.83 -29.77 12.84
N LEU A 331 -2.82 -29.74 13.74
CA LEU A 331 -3.00 -28.63 14.66
C LEU A 331 -1.82 -28.54 15.65
N PRO A 332 -1.40 -27.33 16.03
CA PRO A 332 -0.38 -27.16 17.06
C PRO A 332 -0.99 -27.35 18.45
N ASP A 333 -0.62 -28.44 19.13
CA ASP A 333 -1.19 -28.75 20.46
C ASP A 333 -0.38 -28.14 21.63
N ASP A 334 0.96 -28.14 21.54
CA ASP A 334 1.84 -27.81 22.69
C ASP A 334 2.70 -26.55 22.50
N ARG A 335 2.41 -25.71 21.50
CA ARG A 335 3.22 -24.51 21.23
C ARG A 335 2.37 -23.27 21.00
N PRO A 336 2.92 -22.06 21.24
CA PRO A 336 2.26 -20.83 20.86
C PRO A 336 1.89 -20.81 19.38
N LEU A 337 0.72 -20.24 19.06
CA LEU A 337 0.30 -19.99 17.70
C LEU A 337 1.18 -18.90 17.09
N THR A 338 1.82 -19.21 15.96
CA THR A 338 2.72 -18.30 15.28
C THR A 338 1.96 -17.45 14.27
N ILE A 339 1.93 -16.14 14.53
CA ILE A 339 1.35 -15.13 13.65
C ILE A 339 2.39 -14.77 12.58
N GLY A 340 2.07 -15.06 11.32
CA GLY A 340 2.86 -14.71 10.16
C GLY A 340 2.56 -13.28 9.67
N TYR A 341 3.62 -12.51 9.45
CA TYR A 341 3.59 -11.29 8.64
C TYR A 341 4.68 -11.41 7.57
N LEU A 342 4.34 -11.90 6.38
CA LEU A 342 5.34 -12.24 5.34
C LEU A 342 5.31 -11.26 4.17
N GLY A 343 5.59 -9.99 4.45
CA GLY A 343 5.81 -8.98 3.43
C GLY A 343 6.80 -7.93 3.89
N ASP A 344 7.39 -7.18 2.94
CA ASP A 344 8.28 -6.06 3.27
C ASP A 344 7.69 -5.12 4.34
N ALA A 345 8.54 -4.60 5.22
CA ALA A 345 8.15 -3.63 6.24
C ALA A 345 7.73 -2.31 5.60
N ARG A 346 6.42 -2.12 5.42
CA ARG A 346 5.84 -0.95 4.76
C ARG A 346 4.60 -0.43 5.52
N PRO A 347 4.43 0.89 5.69
CA PRO A 347 3.25 1.43 6.38
C PRO A 347 1.93 1.07 5.71
N GLU A 348 1.90 1.08 4.36
CA GLU A 348 0.72 0.70 3.60
C GLU A 348 0.22 -0.71 3.88
N LYS A 349 1.15 -1.61 4.25
CA LYS A 349 0.87 -3.01 4.59
C LYS A 349 0.54 -3.19 6.07
N GLY A 350 0.26 -2.11 6.82
CA GLY A 350 -0.09 -2.21 8.23
C GLY A 350 1.06 -2.58 9.16
N TYR A 351 2.32 -2.51 8.71
CA TYR A 351 3.50 -2.90 9.51
C TYR A 351 3.55 -2.17 10.86
N CYS A 352 3.04 -0.94 10.90
CA CYS A 352 3.06 -0.04 12.06
C CYS A 352 2.10 -0.42 13.19
N ASP A 353 1.26 -1.43 12.97
CA ASP A 353 0.29 -1.90 13.97
C ASP A 353 0.76 -3.14 14.71
N LEU A 354 1.82 -3.78 14.20
CA LEU A 354 2.28 -5.08 14.70
C LEU A 354 2.73 -4.99 16.16
N SER A 355 3.48 -3.97 16.55
CA SER A 355 3.95 -3.84 17.94
C SER A 355 2.81 -3.55 18.92
N ASN A 356 1.79 -2.80 18.51
CA ASN A 356 0.61 -2.58 19.34
C ASN A 356 -0.16 -3.89 19.49
N ALA A 357 -0.43 -4.61 18.39
CA ALA A 357 -1.10 -5.90 18.44
C ALA A 357 -0.34 -6.91 19.34
N MET A 358 0.98 -7.01 19.21
CA MET A 358 1.78 -7.94 20.04
C MET A 358 1.80 -7.52 21.49
N ARG A 359 1.92 -6.22 21.78
CA ARG A 359 1.84 -5.70 23.15
C ARG A 359 0.48 -6.02 23.77
N ASP A 360 -0.61 -5.87 23.04
CA ASP A 360 -1.95 -6.13 23.56
C ASP A 360 -2.19 -7.65 23.74
N LEU A 361 -1.55 -8.49 22.90
CA LEU A 361 -1.49 -9.94 23.05
C LEU A 361 -0.48 -10.46 24.10
N SER A 362 0.37 -9.61 24.67
CA SER A 362 1.31 -10.00 25.71
C SER A 362 0.61 -10.32 27.03
N ALA A 363 0.83 -11.53 27.56
CA ALA A 363 0.35 -11.92 28.88
C ALA A 363 0.95 -11.06 29.99
N THR A 364 2.22 -10.68 29.86
CA THR A 364 2.93 -9.80 30.81
C THR A 364 2.33 -8.41 30.83
N HIS A 365 2.07 -7.85 29.65
CA HIS A 365 1.43 -6.54 29.52
C HIS A 365 0.01 -6.56 30.08
N ARG A 366 -0.78 -7.60 29.76
CA ARG A 366 -2.11 -7.78 30.36
C ARG A 366 -2.07 -7.96 31.87
N TYR A 367 -1.07 -8.66 32.40
CA TYR A 367 -0.88 -8.79 33.84
C TYR A 367 -0.56 -7.42 34.48
N TRP A 368 0.39 -6.68 33.92
CA TRP A 368 0.73 -5.33 34.38
C TRP A 368 -0.46 -4.36 34.31
N LEU A 369 -1.21 -4.39 33.21
CA LEU A 369 -2.44 -3.63 33.09
C LEU A 369 -3.40 -4.02 34.20
N ARG A 370 -3.65 -5.32 34.45
CA ARG A 370 -4.51 -5.77 35.56
C ARG A 370 -4.02 -5.30 36.94
N GLN A 371 -2.71 -5.25 37.17
CA GLN A 371 -2.17 -4.67 38.42
C GLN A 371 -2.42 -3.15 38.48
N LEU A 372 -2.25 -2.43 37.36
CA LEU A 372 -2.59 -1.01 37.26
C LEU A 372 -4.10 -0.77 37.44
N TYR A 373 -4.97 -1.62 36.91
CA TYR A 373 -6.43 -1.57 37.12
C TYR A 373 -6.78 -1.74 38.60
N ARG A 374 -6.20 -2.75 39.27
CA ARG A 374 -6.34 -2.93 40.71
C ARG A 374 -5.85 -1.73 41.52
N MET A 375 -4.85 -1.01 41.03
CA MET A 375 -4.38 0.25 41.61
C MET A 375 -5.27 1.46 41.25
N ALA A 376 -5.97 1.43 40.12
CA ALA A 376 -6.87 2.50 39.69
C ALA A 376 -8.23 2.49 40.43
N ASP A 377 -8.58 1.34 41.03
CA ASP A 377 -9.65 1.17 42.03
C ASP A 377 -9.25 1.65 43.43
N LEU A 378 -8.02 2.15 43.65
CA LEU A 378 -7.68 2.90 44.86
C LEU A 378 -8.49 4.20 44.87
N ASP A 379 -8.94 4.60 46.06
CA ASP A 379 -9.75 5.80 46.24
C ASP A 379 -9.06 7.03 45.62
N GLU A 380 -9.83 7.97 45.06
CA GLU A 380 -9.32 9.13 44.31
C GLU A 380 -8.33 9.96 45.16
N SER A 381 -8.47 9.86 46.48
CA SER A 381 -7.60 10.42 47.51
C SER A 381 -6.19 9.80 47.53
N GLU A 382 -6.07 8.48 47.40
CA GLU A 382 -4.80 7.73 47.46
C GLU A 382 -4.00 7.83 46.15
N ALA A 383 -4.69 7.77 45.01
CA ALA A 383 -4.06 7.97 43.70
C ALA A 383 -3.53 9.42 43.53
N ARG A 384 -4.23 10.42 44.07
CA ARG A 384 -3.74 11.81 44.14
C ARG A 384 -2.57 11.96 45.11
N ALA A 385 -2.57 11.26 46.24
CA ALA A 385 -1.47 11.28 47.20
C ALA A 385 -0.16 10.71 46.63
N LEU A 386 -0.24 9.75 45.70
CA LEU A 386 0.93 9.19 44.99
C LEU A 386 1.44 10.08 43.84
N LEU A 387 0.58 10.93 43.27
CA LEU A 387 0.90 11.78 42.11
C LEU A 387 1.23 13.24 42.46
N LEU A 388 0.82 13.70 43.64
CA LEU A 388 1.17 15.02 44.14
C LEU A 388 2.56 14.97 44.77
N PRO A 389 3.55 15.72 44.24
CA PRO A 389 4.81 15.83 44.93
C PRO A 389 4.55 16.64 46.20
N ASN A 390 4.77 16.02 47.37
CA ASN A 390 4.65 16.73 48.65
C ASN A 390 5.63 17.94 48.76
N ARG A 391 6.53 18.16 47.79
CA ARG A 391 7.34 19.39 47.64
C ARG A 391 7.68 19.70 46.17
N PRO A 392 7.78 20.98 45.76
CA PRO A 392 8.31 21.35 44.46
C PRO A 392 9.73 20.79 44.29
N SER A 393 9.92 19.93 43.27
CA SER A 393 11.25 19.46 42.87
C SER A 393 12.03 20.65 42.29
N PRO A 394 13.28 20.92 42.74
CA PRO A 394 14.10 22.00 42.18
C PRO A 394 14.48 21.76 40.71
N ASP A 395 14.35 20.53 40.22
CA ASP A 395 14.72 20.16 38.86
C ASP A 395 13.50 20.16 37.94
N ALA A 396 13.49 21.13 37.02
CA ALA A 396 12.45 21.27 35.99
C ALA A 396 12.31 20.01 35.11
N ARG A 397 13.38 19.22 34.94
CA ARG A 397 13.35 17.98 34.17
C ARG A 397 12.56 16.89 34.89
N ASP A 398 12.75 16.75 36.19
CA ASP A 398 12.04 15.78 37.02
C ASP A 398 10.55 16.13 37.15
N ALA A 399 10.24 17.42 37.33
CA ALA A 399 8.86 17.91 37.31
C ALA A 399 8.17 17.66 35.96
N MET A 400 8.88 17.86 34.85
CA MET A 400 8.36 17.57 33.50
C MET A 400 8.13 16.07 33.28
N LEU A 401 9.06 15.23 33.72
CA LEU A 401 8.92 13.77 33.62
C LEU A 401 7.72 13.28 34.45
N LYS A 402 7.57 13.77 35.68
CA LYS A 402 6.42 13.45 36.55
C LYS A 402 5.10 13.91 35.95
N ARG A 403 5.01 15.13 35.40
CA ARG A 403 3.82 15.60 34.67
C ARG A 403 3.51 14.76 33.45
N ARG A 404 4.54 14.32 32.71
CA ARG A 404 4.36 13.47 31.54
C ARG A 404 3.90 12.06 31.92
N THR A 405 4.38 11.52 33.04
CA THR A 405 3.91 10.26 33.61
C THR A 405 2.47 10.39 34.11
N ALA A 406 2.12 11.48 34.80
CA ALA A 406 0.76 11.74 35.27
C ALA A 406 -0.23 11.94 34.11
N HIS A 407 0.14 12.71 33.08
CA HIS A 407 -0.69 12.90 31.89
C HIS A 407 -0.85 11.60 31.09
N ARG A 408 0.21 10.79 31.02
CA ARG A 408 0.14 9.46 30.40
C ARG A 408 -0.73 8.53 31.23
N TYR A 409 -0.63 8.57 32.56
CA TYR A 409 -1.52 7.86 33.47
C TYR A 409 -2.96 8.32 33.33
N GLU A 410 -3.27 9.61 33.13
CA GLU A 410 -4.64 10.08 32.89
C GLU A 410 -5.19 9.65 31.53
N ILE A 411 -4.38 9.71 30.46
CA ILE A 411 -4.74 9.20 29.14
C ILE A 411 -4.97 7.69 29.20
N ASP A 412 -4.08 6.98 29.87
CA ASP A 412 -4.18 5.55 30.06
C ASP A 412 -5.40 5.26 30.97
N ARG A 413 -5.66 6.01 32.05
CA ARG A 413 -6.84 5.88 32.94
C ARG A 413 -8.16 6.10 32.22
N ALA A 414 -8.23 7.06 31.30
CA ALA A 414 -9.41 7.26 30.45
C ALA A 414 -9.64 6.05 29.52
N LYS A 415 -8.57 5.42 29.03
CA LYS A 415 -8.63 4.15 28.29
C LYS A 415 -8.87 2.93 29.19
N LEU A 416 -8.48 3.01 30.46
CA LEU A 416 -8.64 2.00 31.51
C LEU A 416 -10.05 2.05 32.17
N ARG A 417 -11.04 2.80 31.64
CA ARG A 417 -12.45 2.69 32.10
C ARG A 417 -13.29 1.69 31.31
N SER A 418 -12.81 1.26 30.14
CA SER A 418 -13.28 0.05 29.47
C SER A 418 -12.41 -1.11 29.96
N ASP A 419 -13.01 -2.20 30.46
CA ASP A 419 -12.26 -3.38 30.88
C ASP A 419 -11.86 -4.13 29.59
N PRO A 420 -10.61 -4.04 29.07
CA PRO A 420 -10.22 -4.66 27.80
C PRO A 420 -10.04 -6.18 27.97
N THR A 421 -10.48 -6.73 29.09
CA THR A 421 -9.85 -7.87 29.74
C THR A 421 -10.66 -9.14 29.66
N ASP A 422 -11.91 -9.13 29.17
CA ASP A 422 -12.65 -10.38 28.99
C ASP A 422 -12.33 -11.07 27.66
N ASN A 423 -12.34 -10.34 26.54
CA ASN A 423 -12.10 -10.93 25.20
C ASN A 423 -10.69 -11.56 25.06
N LEU A 424 -9.69 -11.01 25.76
CA LEU A 424 -8.31 -11.52 25.76
C LEU A 424 -8.00 -12.49 26.91
N LYS A 425 -8.94 -12.72 27.83
CA LYS A 425 -8.73 -13.53 29.05
C LYS A 425 -8.36 -14.98 28.72
N HIS A 426 -9.00 -15.51 27.68
CA HIS A 426 -8.85 -16.88 27.19
C HIS A 426 -8.03 -16.95 25.89
N ALA A 427 -7.32 -15.87 25.55
CA ALA A 427 -6.44 -15.87 24.38
C ALA A 427 -5.30 -16.88 24.58
N PRO A 428 -5.01 -17.75 23.59
CA PRO A 428 -3.88 -18.65 23.68
C PRO A 428 -2.55 -17.87 23.67
N ARG A 429 -1.45 -18.60 23.86
CA ARG A 429 -0.12 -18.02 23.70
C ARG A 429 0.14 -17.79 22.21
N PHE A 430 0.65 -16.61 21.88
CA PHE A 430 1.07 -16.27 20.54
C PHE A 430 2.58 -16.13 20.44
N ALA A 431 3.10 -16.42 19.25
CA ALA A 431 4.41 -16.03 18.77
C ALA A 431 4.25 -15.23 17.47
N MET A 432 5.30 -14.54 17.02
CA MET A 432 5.25 -13.81 15.75
C MET A 432 6.47 -14.09 14.89
N LEU A 433 6.24 -14.29 13.61
CA LEU A 433 7.26 -14.34 12.56
C LEU A 433 7.00 -13.19 11.57
N ALA A 434 7.82 -12.14 11.64
CA ALA A 434 7.62 -10.95 10.84
C ALA A 434 8.77 -10.71 9.86
N GLN A 435 8.46 -10.73 8.57
CA GLN A 435 9.31 -10.18 7.55
C GLN A 435 9.41 -8.67 7.75
N SER A 436 10.63 -8.21 7.99
CA SER A 436 10.93 -6.84 8.37
C SER A 436 11.89 -6.16 7.40
N ASN A 437 12.37 -6.83 6.34
CA ASN A 437 13.25 -6.19 5.35
C ASN A 437 12.62 -4.91 4.78
N PHE A 438 13.44 -3.90 4.53
CA PHE A 438 12.97 -2.63 3.99
C PHE A 438 12.96 -2.65 2.46
N ASN A 439 11.89 -2.12 1.87
CA ASN A 439 11.75 -1.93 0.42
C ASN A 439 12.56 -0.73 -0.11
N VAL A 440 13.00 0.15 0.78
CA VAL A 440 13.89 1.27 0.50
C VAL A 440 15.13 1.18 1.38
N PRO A 441 16.31 1.65 0.91
CA PRO A 441 17.51 1.70 1.75
C PRO A 441 17.20 2.38 3.09
N ASP A 442 17.58 1.73 4.19
CA ASP A 442 17.33 2.12 5.58
C ASP A 442 15.87 2.21 6.02
N GLY A 443 14.88 1.86 5.18
CA GLY A 443 13.47 2.04 5.52
C GLY A 443 13.08 3.50 5.72
N ILE A 444 11.84 3.72 6.18
CA ILE A 444 11.39 5.05 6.61
C ILE A 444 11.38 5.13 8.13
N ASP A 445 11.34 6.34 8.70
CA ASP A 445 11.41 6.55 10.15
C ASP A 445 10.35 5.75 10.92
N GLN A 446 9.14 5.67 10.36
CA GLN A 446 8.03 4.95 10.96
C GLN A 446 8.27 3.43 11.01
N THR A 447 8.66 2.81 9.89
CA THR A 447 8.90 1.36 9.83
C THR A 447 10.14 0.94 10.62
N ARG A 448 11.16 1.80 10.68
CA ARG A 448 12.32 1.59 11.57
C ARG A 448 11.94 1.62 13.04
N SER A 449 11.20 2.65 13.45
CA SER A 449 10.75 2.79 14.84
C SER A 449 9.93 1.58 15.25
N GLU A 450 9.08 1.12 14.35
CA GLU A 450 8.25 -0.07 14.58
C GLU A 450 9.07 -1.35 14.69
N ARG A 451 10.06 -1.55 13.81
CA ARG A 451 10.99 -2.69 13.94
C ARG A 451 11.62 -2.72 15.33
N TYR A 452 12.11 -1.58 15.84
CA TYR A 452 12.71 -1.52 17.17
C TYR A 452 11.72 -1.83 18.29
N ARG A 453 10.44 -1.42 18.15
CA ARG A 453 9.40 -1.79 19.12
C ARG A 453 9.13 -3.29 19.12
N LEU A 454 9.07 -3.91 17.93
CA LEU A 454 8.92 -5.36 17.78
C LEU A 454 10.12 -6.12 18.35
N MET A 455 11.34 -5.63 18.13
CA MET A 455 12.55 -6.21 18.75
C MET A 455 12.56 -6.13 20.27
N ALA A 456 11.74 -5.25 20.87
CA ALA A 456 11.62 -5.12 22.32
C ALA A 456 10.47 -5.97 22.92
N GLN A 457 9.74 -6.74 22.10
CA GLN A 457 8.65 -7.63 22.54
C GLN A 457 9.17 -9.05 22.79
N ASP A 458 10.10 -9.21 23.74
CA ASP A 458 10.77 -10.49 24.02
C ASP A 458 9.81 -11.55 24.58
N ASP A 459 8.74 -11.13 25.26
CA ASP A 459 7.82 -12.01 25.97
C ASP A 459 6.78 -12.68 25.07
N VAL A 460 6.52 -12.13 23.88
CA VAL A 460 5.68 -12.73 22.84
C VAL A 460 6.52 -13.52 21.84
N GLY A 461 7.85 -13.60 22.00
CA GLY A 461 8.70 -14.42 21.13
C GLY A 461 8.73 -13.95 19.67
N VAL A 462 8.80 -12.63 19.45
CA VAL A 462 8.85 -12.04 18.11
C VAL A 462 10.16 -12.39 17.40
N LYS A 463 10.06 -12.98 16.20
CA LYS A 463 11.19 -13.29 15.31
C LYS A 463 11.10 -12.43 14.05
N LEU A 464 12.19 -11.74 13.73
CA LEU A 464 12.26 -10.84 12.58
C LEU A 464 13.13 -11.39 11.46
N ILE A 465 12.61 -11.38 10.23
CA ILE A 465 13.36 -11.70 9.01
C ILE A 465 13.83 -10.36 8.40
N LEU A 466 15.11 -10.05 8.55
CA LEU A 466 15.66 -8.73 8.19
C LEU A 466 16.08 -8.59 6.73
N SER A 467 16.12 -9.71 6.00
CA SER A 467 16.51 -9.79 4.58
C SER A 467 15.42 -10.49 3.78
N PRO A 468 15.24 -10.18 2.48
CA PRO A 468 14.33 -10.93 1.64
C PRO A 468 14.68 -12.43 1.67
N PRO A 469 13.77 -13.33 2.07
CA PRO A 469 14.05 -14.75 2.10
C PRO A 469 14.17 -15.32 0.68
N SER A 470 14.91 -16.42 0.52
CA SER A 470 14.81 -17.24 -0.68
C SER A 470 13.41 -17.86 -0.82
N SER A 471 13.06 -18.37 -2.00
CA SER A 471 11.76 -19.01 -2.24
C SER A 471 11.50 -20.18 -1.28
N ALA A 472 12.52 -21.01 -1.06
CA ALA A 472 12.42 -22.16 -0.16
C ALA A 472 12.25 -21.73 1.31
N GLU A 473 13.02 -20.72 1.75
CA GLU A 473 12.87 -20.14 3.09
C GLU A 473 11.51 -19.48 3.27
N TYR A 474 11.00 -18.78 2.25
CA TYR A 474 9.69 -18.15 2.26
C TYR A 474 8.59 -19.20 2.45
N VAL A 475 8.60 -20.28 1.67
CA VAL A 475 7.65 -21.40 1.80
C VAL A 475 7.76 -22.05 3.18
N ALA A 476 8.97 -22.24 3.71
CA ALA A 476 9.16 -22.73 5.08
C ALA A 476 8.59 -21.76 6.14
N ASN A 477 8.71 -20.46 5.94
CA ASN A 477 8.15 -19.45 6.83
C ASN A 477 6.62 -19.39 6.75
N VAL A 478 6.03 -19.65 5.57
CA VAL A 478 4.58 -19.83 5.43
C VAL A 478 4.13 -21.04 6.25
N ARG A 479 4.81 -22.18 6.12
CA ARG A 479 4.49 -23.40 6.88
C ARG A 479 4.61 -23.21 8.39
N ARG A 480 5.62 -22.45 8.85
CA ARG A 480 5.82 -22.12 10.27
C ARG A 480 4.76 -21.18 10.85
N SER A 481 4.00 -20.49 10.01
CA SER A 481 2.96 -19.56 10.44
C SER A 481 1.63 -20.30 10.54
N ASP A 482 0.99 -20.23 11.70
CA ASP A 482 -0.29 -20.88 11.95
C ASP A 482 -1.46 -20.07 11.43
N LEU A 483 -1.32 -18.73 11.45
CA LEU A 483 -2.27 -17.76 10.92
C LEU A 483 -1.53 -16.51 10.43
N PHE A 484 -2.19 -15.67 9.65
CA PHE A 484 -1.58 -14.48 9.03
C PHE A 484 -2.28 -13.18 9.40
N MET A 485 -1.50 -12.13 9.65
CA MET A 485 -2.00 -10.78 9.86
C MET A 485 -1.73 -9.92 8.62
N LEU A 486 -2.80 -9.48 7.94
CA LEU A 486 -2.79 -8.80 6.65
C LEU A 486 -3.65 -7.53 6.69
N ASN A 487 -3.36 -6.66 7.66
CA ASN A 487 -4.07 -5.41 7.95
C ASN A 487 -3.64 -4.25 7.02
N TYR A 488 -3.78 -4.42 5.71
CA TYR A 488 -3.39 -3.37 4.76
C TYR A 488 -4.30 -2.15 4.83
N ARG A 489 -3.71 -0.96 4.75
CA ARG A 489 -4.45 0.31 4.89
C ARG A 489 -4.48 1.16 3.64
N HIS A 490 -3.67 0.82 2.64
CA HIS A 490 -3.54 1.67 1.47
C HIS A 490 -4.58 1.31 0.41
N PRO A 491 -5.21 2.30 -0.24
CA PRO A 491 -6.21 2.07 -1.29
C PRO A 491 -5.75 1.23 -2.49
N LEU A 492 -4.44 0.97 -2.61
CA LEU A 492 -3.91 0.11 -3.67
C LEU A 492 -4.45 -1.33 -3.50
N TYR A 493 -4.68 -1.76 -2.26
CA TYR A 493 -5.18 -3.08 -1.94
C TYR A 493 -6.70 -3.18 -2.04
N HIS A 494 -7.44 -2.12 -2.38
CA HIS A 494 -8.89 -2.18 -2.57
C HIS A 494 -9.28 -3.04 -3.79
N ALA A 495 -8.51 -2.87 -4.88
CA ALA A 495 -8.65 -3.64 -6.11
C ALA A 495 -7.39 -4.47 -6.41
N GLY A 496 -6.21 -4.03 -5.98
CA GLY A 496 -4.96 -4.77 -6.18
C GLY A 496 -4.94 -6.07 -5.38
N SER A 497 -4.42 -7.12 -6.00
CA SER A 497 -4.24 -8.42 -5.36
C SER A 497 -3.20 -8.36 -4.24
N SER A 498 -3.27 -9.32 -3.33
CA SER A 498 -2.20 -9.57 -2.36
C SER A 498 -1.68 -10.99 -2.51
N GLY A 499 -0.43 -11.11 -2.95
CA GLY A 499 0.26 -12.41 -3.03
C GLY A 499 0.24 -13.15 -1.68
N VAL A 500 0.59 -12.46 -0.60
CA VAL A 500 0.65 -13.06 0.75
C VAL A 500 -0.71 -13.56 1.23
N PHE A 501 -1.79 -12.83 0.95
CA PHE A 501 -3.15 -13.32 1.25
C PHE A 501 -3.44 -14.62 0.49
N ALA A 502 -3.21 -14.59 -0.82
CA ALA A 502 -3.53 -15.71 -1.68
C ALA A 502 -2.63 -16.94 -1.39
N GLU A 503 -1.38 -16.73 -0.96
CA GLU A 503 -0.47 -17.78 -0.49
C GLU A 503 -0.91 -18.35 0.88
N ALA A 504 -1.36 -17.50 1.81
CA ALA A 504 -1.87 -17.95 3.10
C ALA A 504 -3.15 -18.79 2.96
N ILE A 505 -4.08 -18.36 2.10
CA ILE A 505 -5.29 -19.13 1.78
C ILE A 505 -4.93 -20.44 1.06
N MET A 506 -4.02 -20.41 0.07
CA MET A 506 -3.55 -21.64 -0.59
C MET A 506 -2.95 -22.64 0.41
N ALA A 507 -2.28 -22.15 1.47
CA ALA A 507 -1.75 -22.95 2.56
C ALA A 507 -2.80 -23.38 3.60
N GLY A 508 -4.08 -23.03 3.40
CA GLY A 508 -5.17 -23.29 4.33
C GLY A 508 -5.04 -22.58 5.67
N ARG A 509 -4.28 -21.48 5.75
CA ARG A 509 -4.01 -20.78 7.01
C ARG A 509 -5.07 -19.72 7.28
N PRO A 510 -5.59 -19.62 8.52
CA PRO A 510 -6.46 -18.52 8.88
C PRO A 510 -5.81 -17.16 8.67
N VAL A 511 -6.63 -16.17 8.32
CA VAL A 511 -6.16 -14.82 8.02
C VAL A 511 -6.94 -13.76 8.80
N LEU A 512 -6.25 -12.70 9.20
CA LEU A 512 -6.86 -11.43 9.59
C LEU A 512 -6.62 -10.44 8.47
N VAL A 513 -7.67 -9.83 7.93
CA VAL A 513 -7.62 -8.93 6.79
C VAL A 513 -8.37 -7.62 7.06
N SER A 514 -7.90 -6.55 6.45
CA SER A 514 -8.65 -5.28 6.46
C SER A 514 -9.88 -5.36 5.54
N ASP A 515 -11.02 -4.89 6.03
CA ASP A 515 -12.32 -4.95 5.37
C ASP A 515 -12.32 -4.30 3.99
N ASP A 516 -11.64 -3.18 3.85
CA ASP A 516 -11.62 -2.37 2.65
C ASP A 516 -10.67 -2.89 1.56
N THR A 517 -10.11 -4.09 1.72
CA THR A 517 -9.15 -4.68 0.78
C THR A 517 -9.76 -5.80 -0.08
N TRP A 518 -9.09 -6.15 -1.18
CA TRP A 518 -9.41 -7.32 -1.99
C TRP A 518 -9.41 -8.60 -1.15
N GLY A 519 -8.44 -8.77 -0.24
CA GLY A 519 -8.40 -9.91 0.69
C GLY A 519 -9.61 -9.92 1.64
N GLY A 520 -9.98 -8.76 2.19
CA GLY A 520 -11.20 -8.56 2.97
C GLY A 520 -12.45 -8.97 2.20
N ARG A 521 -12.58 -8.51 0.96
CA ARG A 521 -13.68 -8.90 0.06
C ARG A 521 -13.71 -10.39 -0.19
N ARG A 522 -12.59 -10.99 -0.59
CA ARG A 522 -12.48 -12.45 -0.87
C ARG A 522 -12.85 -13.29 0.34
N LEU A 523 -12.50 -12.85 1.55
CA LEU A 523 -12.88 -13.51 2.78
C LEU A 523 -14.40 -13.44 3.01
N ARG A 524 -14.99 -12.24 2.99
CA ARG A 524 -16.44 -12.06 3.24
C ARG A 524 -17.36 -12.58 2.12
N THR A 525 -16.80 -12.87 0.94
CA THR A 525 -17.52 -13.51 -0.17
C THR A 525 -17.16 -14.99 -0.33
N SER A 526 -16.38 -15.58 0.56
CA SER A 526 -16.20 -17.03 0.62
C SER A 526 -17.47 -17.72 1.11
N LEU A 527 -17.77 -18.91 0.59
CA LEU A 527 -18.96 -19.66 0.96
C LEU A 527 -18.95 -20.03 2.44
N GLU A 528 -17.78 -20.41 2.96
CA GLU A 528 -17.55 -20.77 4.36
C GLU A 528 -17.88 -19.61 5.29
N TYR A 529 -17.37 -18.40 5.01
CA TYR A 529 -17.63 -17.21 5.82
C TYR A 529 -19.10 -16.80 5.80
N VAL A 530 -19.72 -16.79 4.61
CA VAL A 530 -21.13 -16.40 4.43
C VAL A 530 -22.07 -17.39 5.14
N THR A 531 -21.85 -18.68 4.94
CA THR A 531 -22.68 -19.74 5.55
C THR A 531 -22.56 -19.70 7.06
N HIS A 532 -21.34 -19.57 7.61
CA HIS A 532 -21.11 -19.52 9.05
C HIS A 532 -21.88 -18.38 9.73
N LEU A 533 -21.75 -17.15 9.24
CA LEU A 533 -22.42 -16.01 9.87
C LEU A 533 -23.95 -16.07 9.71
N LYS A 534 -24.47 -16.59 8.58
CA LYS A 534 -25.91 -16.83 8.43
C LYS A 534 -26.39 -17.85 9.47
N GLN A 535 -25.65 -18.95 9.65
CA GLN A 535 -25.99 -19.99 10.61
C GLN A 535 -25.94 -19.47 12.05
N LEU A 536 -24.95 -18.63 12.37
CA LEU A 536 -24.81 -17.98 13.68
C LEU A 536 -26.05 -17.16 14.07
N THR A 537 -26.72 -16.53 13.11
CA THR A 537 -27.98 -15.77 13.37
C THR A 537 -29.20 -16.66 13.62
N VAL A 538 -29.13 -17.92 13.19
CA VAL A 538 -30.20 -18.91 13.32
C VAL A 538 -30.02 -19.72 14.61
N ASP A 539 -28.80 -20.15 14.90
CA ASP A 539 -28.49 -21.06 16.01
C ASP A 539 -28.59 -20.39 17.38
N HIS A 540 -28.34 -19.08 17.45
CA HIS A 540 -28.39 -18.32 18.69
C HIS A 540 -29.64 -17.45 18.71
N GLN A 541 -30.32 -17.39 19.87
CA GLN A 541 -31.51 -16.56 20.09
C GLN A 541 -31.21 -15.10 19.76
N SER A 542 -31.49 -14.73 18.51
CA SER A 542 -31.11 -13.44 17.96
C SER A 542 -32.27 -12.47 18.12
N ILE A 543 -31.95 -11.26 18.58
CA ILE A 543 -32.92 -10.17 18.64
C ILE A 543 -32.79 -9.40 17.33
N GLU A 544 -33.79 -9.49 16.46
CA GLU A 544 -33.79 -8.67 15.25
C GLU A 544 -33.88 -7.19 15.65
N ILE A 545 -32.86 -6.43 15.28
CA ILE A 545 -32.81 -4.99 15.45
C ILE A 545 -33.26 -4.42 14.11
N GLU A 546 -34.54 -4.06 14.05
CA GLU A 546 -35.12 -3.49 12.84
C GLU A 546 -34.30 -2.27 12.39
N ILE A 547 -33.76 -2.39 11.18
CA ILE A 547 -33.04 -1.32 10.51
C ILE A 547 -34.05 -0.58 9.64
N ALA A 548 -34.19 0.72 9.84
CA ALA A 548 -34.87 1.53 8.83
C ALA A 548 -33.98 1.53 7.58
N ALA A 549 -34.46 0.91 6.50
CA ALA A 549 -33.85 1.02 5.17
C ALA A 549 -33.97 2.49 4.72
N SER A 550 -33.06 3.36 5.17
CA SER A 550 -33.15 4.78 4.88
C SER A 550 -32.96 4.99 3.38
N LYS A 551 -34.05 5.30 2.67
CA LYS A 551 -34.03 5.43 1.21
C LYS A 551 -33.13 6.54 0.71
N HIS A 552 -32.96 7.65 1.44
CA HIS A 552 -31.91 8.63 1.22
C HIS A 552 -31.89 9.58 2.43
N SER A 553 -30.69 9.93 2.89
CA SER A 553 -30.37 10.84 3.99
C SER A 553 -30.31 10.21 5.40
N SER A 554 -29.23 10.54 6.11
CA SER A 554 -28.95 10.27 7.52
C SER A 554 -29.88 11.01 8.49
N TYR A 555 -30.91 11.70 7.99
CA TYR A 555 -31.90 12.41 8.78
C TYR A 555 -33.10 11.49 9.06
N GLY A 556 -33.34 11.20 10.35
CA GLY A 556 -34.51 10.42 10.79
C GLY A 556 -34.24 9.02 11.34
N LEU A 557 -32.98 8.55 11.38
CA LEU A 557 -32.67 7.29 12.08
C LEU A 557 -32.76 7.49 13.60
N THR A 558 -33.70 6.81 14.23
CA THR A 558 -33.88 6.81 15.68
C THR A 558 -32.83 5.93 16.34
N TRP A 559 -32.25 6.44 17.42
CA TRP A 559 -31.44 5.62 18.32
C TRP A 559 -32.32 4.57 18.98
N ARG A 560 -31.84 3.32 19.03
CA ARG A 560 -32.51 2.23 19.74
C ARG A 560 -31.74 1.85 20.98
N VAL A 561 -32.45 1.52 22.06
CA VAL A 561 -31.85 0.99 23.28
C VAL A 561 -31.28 -0.38 22.95
N LEU A 562 -29.99 -0.57 23.26
CA LEU A 562 -29.31 -1.83 23.07
C LEU A 562 -29.48 -2.68 24.34
N PRO A 563 -30.05 -3.90 24.27
CA PRO A 563 -30.09 -4.78 25.42
C PRO A 563 -28.67 -5.06 25.91
N ARG A 564 -28.46 -5.05 27.23
CA ARG A 564 -27.12 -5.27 27.84
C ARG A 564 -26.52 -6.64 27.51
N THR A 565 -27.35 -7.60 27.10
CA THR A 565 -26.92 -8.94 26.68
C THR A 565 -26.34 -8.94 25.26
N VAL A 566 -26.66 -7.96 24.42
CA VAL A 566 -26.16 -7.94 23.04
C VAL A 566 -24.69 -7.54 23.03
N SER A 567 -23.82 -8.49 22.71
CA SER A 567 -22.37 -8.27 22.58
C SER A 567 -21.93 -8.06 21.14
N HIS A 568 -22.70 -8.53 20.15
CA HIS A 568 -22.37 -8.43 18.73
C HIS A 568 -23.58 -8.07 17.90
N LEU A 569 -23.34 -7.37 16.78
CA LEU A 569 -24.32 -7.17 15.73
C LEU A 569 -23.90 -7.92 14.48
N VAL A 570 -24.83 -8.66 13.88
CA VAL A 570 -24.65 -9.30 12.58
C VAL A 570 -25.64 -8.70 11.59
N SER A 571 -25.15 -8.25 10.44
CA SER A 571 -25.98 -7.79 9.33
C SER A 571 -25.94 -8.80 8.20
N VAL A 572 -27.12 -9.21 7.72
CA VAL A 572 -27.30 -10.10 6.58
C VAL A 572 -27.98 -9.30 5.48
N CYS A 573 -27.33 -9.23 4.32
CA CYS A 573 -27.84 -8.56 3.14
C CYS A 573 -28.07 -9.59 2.04
N ASP A 574 -29.28 -9.69 1.51
CA ASP A 574 -29.57 -10.51 0.34
C ASP A 574 -29.69 -9.59 -0.90
N PHE A 575 -29.13 -9.99 -2.04
CA PHE A 575 -29.09 -9.21 -3.27
C PHE A 575 -29.88 -9.88 -4.38
N ALA A 576 -30.72 -9.11 -5.08
CA ALA A 576 -31.44 -9.56 -6.26
C ALA A 576 -30.50 -9.72 -7.48
N GLN A 577 -29.45 -8.89 -7.57
CA GLN A 577 -28.47 -8.92 -8.66
C GLN A 577 -27.07 -9.33 -8.16
N ARG A 578 -26.47 -10.33 -8.81
CA ARG A 578 -25.19 -10.95 -8.39
C ARG A 578 -23.94 -10.38 -9.09
N ALA A 579 -24.11 -9.40 -9.96
CA ALA A 579 -23.10 -9.05 -10.98
C ALA A 579 -22.16 -7.89 -10.63
N VAL A 580 -22.09 -7.39 -9.39
CA VAL A 580 -21.27 -6.21 -9.07
C VAL A 580 -20.36 -6.42 -7.87
N THR A 581 -19.32 -5.59 -7.79
CA THR A 581 -18.31 -5.51 -6.71
C THR A 581 -18.90 -4.96 -5.40
N ASP A 582 -18.15 -4.23 -4.57
CA ASP A 582 -18.70 -3.70 -3.32
C ASP A 582 -19.80 -2.69 -3.60
N GLN A 583 -20.98 -3.00 -3.08
CA GLN A 583 -22.22 -2.35 -3.46
C GLN A 583 -22.72 -1.42 -2.35
N LEU A 584 -22.57 -1.86 -1.11
CA LEU A 584 -23.09 -1.20 0.09
C LEU A 584 -22.04 -1.17 1.20
N ALA A 585 -22.17 -0.21 2.11
CA ALA A 585 -21.50 -0.20 3.41
C ALA A 585 -22.54 -0.21 4.52
N TRP A 586 -22.45 -1.16 5.42
CA TRP A 586 -23.17 -1.16 6.68
C TRP A 586 -22.40 -0.36 7.71
N VAL A 587 -23.06 0.63 8.31
CA VAL A 587 -22.48 1.48 9.35
C VAL A 587 -23.33 1.34 10.61
N ALA A 588 -22.71 0.83 11.66
CA ALA A 588 -23.27 0.77 13.01
C ALA A 588 -22.63 1.87 13.87
N GLU A 589 -23.46 2.70 14.48
CA GLU A 589 -23.03 3.76 15.37
C GLU A 589 -23.56 3.47 16.77
N PHE A 590 -22.65 3.47 17.75
CA PHE A 590 -22.91 3.15 19.14
C PHE A 590 -22.74 4.39 19.98
N ARG A 591 -23.72 4.72 20.82
CA ARG A 591 -23.56 5.75 21.84
C ARG A 591 -23.30 5.08 23.18
N THR A 592 -22.21 5.46 23.82
CA THR A 592 -21.82 4.96 25.14
C THR A 592 -22.46 5.77 26.26
N VAL A 593 -22.40 5.25 27.50
CA VAL A 593 -22.97 5.89 28.71
C VAL A 593 -22.48 7.32 28.92
N ASP A 594 -21.22 7.59 28.58
CA ASP A 594 -20.58 8.92 28.67
C ASP A 594 -20.93 9.87 27.51
N GLY A 595 -21.75 9.41 26.56
CA GLY A 595 -22.16 10.17 25.38
C GLY A 595 -21.22 10.08 24.18
N THR A 596 -20.09 9.37 24.29
CA THR A 596 -19.16 9.12 23.18
C THR A 596 -19.87 8.32 22.07
N VAL A 597 -19.56 8.62 20.81
CA VAL A 597 -20.09 7.88 19.66
C VAL A 597 -18.98 7.10 18.99
N ILE A 598 -19.13 5.79 18.94
CA ILE A 598 -18.20 4.85 18.29
C ILE A 598 -18.84 4.37 16.99
N LEU A 599 -18.11 4.45 15.89
CA LEU A 599 -18.57 4.03 14.57
C LEU A 599 -17.85 2.75 14.15
N ARG A 600 -18.61 1.76 13.68
CA ARG A 600 -18.11 0.56 13.03
C ARG A 600 -18.68 0.49 11.62
N ARG A 601 -17.82 0.25 10.65
CA ARG A 601 -18.20 0.18 9.23
C ARG A 601 -17.76 -1.17 8.66
N ARG A 602 -18.65 -1.79 7.88
CA ARG A 602 -18.40 -3.05 7.16
C ARG A 602 -18.91 -2.93 5.73
N LEU A 603 -18.12 -3.36 4.77
CA LEU A 603 -18.52 -3.42 3.37
C LEU A 603 -19.32 -4.70 3.07
N LEU A 604 -20.31 -4.59 2.18
CA LEU A 604 -21.17 -5.67 1.75
C LEU A 604 -21.09 -5.85 0.22
N CYS A 605 -20.87 -7.08 -0.23
CA CYS A 605 -20.61 -7.42 -1.63
C CYS A 605 -21.60 -8.48 -2.16
N SER A 606 -22.14 -8.27 -3.36
CA SER A 606 -23.25 -9.09 -3.90
C SER A 606 -22.84 -10.38 -4.62
N ARG A 607 -21.55 -10.71 -4.70
CA ARG A 607 -21.05 -11.85 -5.50
C ARG A 607 -21.70 -13.19 -5.18
N GLN A 608 -21.99 -13.47 -3.90
CA GLN A 608 -22.63 -14.72 -3.47
C GLN A 608 -24.17 -14.63 -3.49
N GLY A 609 -24.75 -13.55 -4.03
CA GLY A 609 -26.17 -13.22 -3.86
C GLY A 609 -26.55 -12.85 -2.42
N ALA A 610 -25.61 -12.94 -1.48
CA ALA A 610 -25.75 -12.47 -0.12
C ALA A 610 -24.41 -11.95 0.40
N ALA A 611 -24.47 -10.98 1.31
CA ALA A 611 -23.34 -10.52 2.11
C ALA A 611 -23.69 -10.60 3.59
N VAL A 612 -22.67 -10.80 4.40
CA VAL A 612 -22.78 -10.83 5.85
C VAL A 612 -21.66 -10.01 6.45
N ALA A 613 -21.94 -9.38 7.59
CA ALA A 613 -20.96 -8.63 8.33
C ALA A 613 -21.24 -8.74 9.83
N ILE A 614 -20.18 -8.75 10.63
CA ILE A 614 -20.27 -8.78 12.08
C ILE A 614 -19.43 -7.63 12.65
N VAL A 615 -19.95 -6.99 13.70
CA VAL A 615 -19.21 -5.99 14.50
C VAL A 615 -19.44 -6.26 15.99
N GLU A 616 -18.39 -6.05 16.78
CA GLU A 616 -18.52 -6.07 18.24
C GLU A 616 -19.22 -4.80 18.73
N VAL A 617 -20.11 -4.97 19.71
CA VAL A 617 -20.73 -3.89 20.46
C VAL A 617 -19.74 -3.39 21.52
N PRO A 618 -19.40 -2.09 21.54
CA PRO A 618 -18.58 -1.53 22.62
C PRO A 618 -19.24 -1.78 23.98
N GLU A 619 -18.47 -2.19 24.99
CA GLU A 619 -18.99 -2.60 26.30
C GLU A 619 -19.90 -1.56 26.98
N GLN A 620 -19.59 -0.26 26.80
CA GLN A 620 -20.36 0.84 27.38
C GLN A 620 -21.50 1.33 26.48
N ALA A 621 -21.76 0.69 25.34
CA ALA A 621 -22.79 1.10 24.40
C ALA A 621 -24.18 0.87 25.00
N VAL A 622 -24.98 1.94 25.03
CA VAL A 622 -26.38 1.91 25.50
C VAL A 622 -27.38 2.13 24.37
N LEU A 623 -26.96 2.83 23.32
CA LEU A 623 -27.78 3.04 22.14
C LEU A 623 -27.04 2.60 20.88
N VAL A 624 -27.80 2.09 19.92
CA VAL A 624 -27.32 1.79 18.57
C VAL A 624 -28.19 2.48 17.53
N ARG A 625 -27.56 2.89 16.43
CA ARG A 625 -28.25 3.12 15.16
C ARG A 625 -27.46 2.48 14.03
N SER A 626 -28.17 1.98 13.03
CA SER A 626 -27.61 1.30 11.87
C SER A 626 -28.06 2.02 10.60
N ARG A 627 -27.16 2.15 9.62
CA ARG A 627 -27.48 2.71 8.30
C ARG A 627 -26.74 1.99 7.18
N ILE A 628 -27.30 2.06 5.99
CA ILE A 628 -26.70 1.55 4.76
C ILE A 628 -26.25 2.72 3.89
N GLU A 629 -24.96 2.74 3.57
CA GLU A 629 -24.37 3.64 2.59
C GLU A 629 -24.34 2.95 1.23
N ARG A 630 -24.99 3.53 0.23
CA ARG A 630 -24.92 3.04 -1.14
C ARG A 630 -23.60 3.49 -1.78
N LEU A 631 -22.70 2.54 -2.07
CA LEU A 631 -21.42 2.81 -2.72
C LEU A 631 -21.55 2.79 -4.25
N ASN A 632 -22.45 1.95 -4.77
CA ASN A 632 -22.80 1.93 -6.18
C ASN A 632 -24.10 2.70 -6.45
N PRO A 633 -24.06 3.87 -7.12
CA PRO A 633 -25.25 4.66 -7.42
C PRO A 633 -26.28 3.94 -8.32
N LEU A 634 -25.87 2.90 -9.07
CA LEU A 634 -26.76 2.14 -9.94
C LEU A 634 -27.71 1.22 -9.17
N LEU A 635 -27.41 0.89 -7.91
CA LEU A 635 -28.28 0.05 -7.09
C LEU A 635 -29.55 0.76 -6.70
N GLN A 636 -30.67 0.16 -7.05
CA GLN A 636 -31.96 0.55 -6.57
C GLN A 636 -32.22 -0.06 -5.18
N PRO A 637 -33.00 0.60 -4.31
CA PRO A 637 -33.38 0.03 -3.02
C PRO A 637 -34.13 -1.32 -3.10
N SER A 638 -34.72 -1.65 -4.26
CA SER A 638 -35.35 -2.96 -4.51
C SER A 638 -34.35 -4.08 -4.78
N ASP A 639 -33.09 -3.75 -5.06
CA ASP A 639 -32.07 -4.73 -5.46
C ASP A 639 -31.45 -5.46 -4.25
N TRP A 640 -31.79 -5.06 -3.03
CA TRP A 640 -31.25 -5.62 -1.81
C TRP A 640 -32.21 -5.54 -0.63
N SER A 641 -32.07 -6.45 0.32
CA SER A 641 -32.72 -6.40 1.62
C SER A 641 -31.69 -6.66 2.70
N VAL A 642 -31.72 -5.86 3.78
CA VAL A 642 -30.79 -6.01 4.90
C VAL A 642 -31.58 -6.24 6.17
N ARG A 643 -31.12 -7.22 6.96
CA ARG A 643 -31.58 -7.50 8.32
C ARG A 643 -30.40 -7.44 9.27
N THR A 644 -30.60 -6.93 10.48
CA THR A 644 -29.56 -6.91 11.53
C THR A 644 -30.06 -7.58 12.79
N PHE A 645 -29.18 -8.38 13.37
CA PHE A 645 -29.44 -9.21 14.52
C PHE A 645 -28.47 -8.82 15.63
N GLY A 646 -29.00 -8.62 16.84
CA GLY A 646 -28.22 -8.57 18.06
C GLY A 646 -28.02 -9.98 18.61
N LEU A 647 -26.77 -10.33 18.92
CA LEU A 647 -26.37 -11.63 19.46
C LEU A 647 -25.64 -11.47 20.79
N ASP A 648 -25.87 -12.39 21.72
CA ASP A 648 -25.04 -12.55 22.91
C ASP A 648 -24.04 -13.69 22.73
N LEU A 649 -22.94 -13.42 22.03
CA LEU A 649 -21.93 -14.44 21.74
C LEU A 649 -20.97 -14.68 22.91
N ARG A 650 -20.92 -13.75 23.88
CA ARG A 650 -20.12 -13.92 25.11
C ARG A 650 -20.66 -15.06 25.98
N ALA A 651 -21.95 -15.34 25.91
CA ALA A 651 -22.58 -16.40 26.68
C ALA A 651 -22.29 -17.82 26.16
N PHE A 652 -21.92 -18.00 24.89
CA PHE A 652 -21.89 -19.32 24.24
C PHE A 652 -20.52 -19.78 23.71
N ASP A 653 -19.45 -19.00 23.90
CA ASP A 653 -18.07 -19.32 23.45
C ASP A 653 -18.03 -19.92 22.03
N ALA A 654 -18.72 -19.25 21.09
CA ALA A 654 -18.85 -19.69 19.70
C ALA A 654 -17.92 -18.86 18.78
N PRO A 655 -17.34 -19.49 17.73
CA PRO A 655 -16.50 -18.76 16.78
C PRO A 655 -17.28 -17.67 16.05
N LEU A 656 -16.72 -16.46 16.03
CA LEU A 656 -17.37 -15.28 15.43
C LEU A 656 -17.44 -15.33 13.91
N ALA A 657 -16.53 -16.04 13.25
CA ALA A 657 -16.45 -16.17 11.80
C ALA A 657 -15.78 -17.49 11.40
N ALA A 658 -15.75 -17.79 10.10
CA ALA A 658 -15.01 -18.91 9.53
C ALA A 658 -13.89 -18.41 8.61
N VAL A 659 -12.89 -19.26 8.32
CA VAL A 659 -11.70 -18.95 7.50
C VAL A 659 -10.76 -17.92 8.12
N GLY A 660 -11.27 -16.78 8.60
CA GLY A 660 -10.50 -15.69 9.14
C GLY A 660 -11.36 -14.57 9.72
N MET A 661 -10.74 -13.47 10.11
CA MET A 661 -11.41 -12.28 10.65
C MET A 661 -11.22 -11.06 9.77
N VAL A 662 -12.28 -10.26 9.67
CA VAL A 662 -12.29 -8.97 8.97
C VAL A 662 -12.27 -7.83 9.99
N VAL A 663 -11.34 -6.90 9.84
CA VAL A 663 -11.21 -5.72 10.70
C VAL A 663 -11.28 -4.41 9.92
N SER A 664 -11.90 -3.37 10.48
CA SER A 664 -11.84 -2.01 9.92
C SER A 664 -10.87 -1.11 10.66
N ASP A 665 -10.67 -1.38 11.95
CA ASP A 665 -9.96 -0.50 12.86
C ASP A 665 -8.78 -1.20 13.53
N PRO A 666 -7.71 -0.47 13.88
CA PRO A 666 -6.50 -1.07 14.44
C PRO A 666 -6.75 -1.69 15.83
N GLU A 667 -7.72 -1.16 16.55
CA GLU A 667 -8.13 -1.64 17.88
C GLU A 667 -8.82 -3.00 17.81
N GLU A 668 -9.35 -3.39 16.65
CA GLU A 668 -9.99 -4.70 16.44
C GLU A 668 -8.97 -5.82 16.21
N ILE A 669 -7.70 -5.48 15.92
CA ILE A 669 -6.68 -6.46 15.52
C ILE A 669 -6.41 -7.48 16.64
N ALA A 670 -6.09 -7.03 17.85
CA ALA A 670 -5.75 -7.95 18.95
C ALA A 670 -6.95 -8.80 19.38
N PRO A 671 -8.18 -8.26 19.55
CA PRO A 671 -9.38 -9.06 19.79
C PRO A 671 -9.63 -10.10 18.68
N ALA A 672 -9.51 -9.71 17.41
CA ALA A 672 -9.70 -10.64 16.28
C ALA A 672 -8.64 -11.75 16.21
N LEU A 673 -7.38 -11.45 16.56
CA LEU A 673 -6.32 -12.47 16.67
C LEU A 673 -6.59 -13.44 17.82
N ALA A 674 -7.03 -12.91 18.97
CA ALA A 674 -7.41 -13.74 20.13
C ALA A 674 -8.60 -14.64 19.82
N GLU A 675 -9.58 -14.13 19.08
CA GLU A 675 -10.72 -14.89 18.56
C GLU A 675 -10.29 -16.06 17.68
N ILE A 676 -9.47 -15.78 16.65
CA ILE A 676 -8.90 -16.83 15.79
C ILE A 676 -8.14 -17.86 16.62
N GLY A 677 -7.38 -17.41 17.63
CA GLY A 677 -6.63 -18.29 18.48
C GLY A 677 -7.49 -19.20 19.36
N ARG A 678 -8.54 -18.65 20.00
CA ARG A 678 -9.43 -19.40 20.89
C ARG A 678 -10.16 -20.51 20.12
N HIS A 679 -10.57 -20.22 18.89
CA HIS A 679 -11.30 -21.15 18.03
C HIS A 679 -10.44 -21.65 16.85
N TYR A 680 -9.13 -21.81 17.05
CA TYR A 680 -8.17 -22.06 15.96
C TYR A 680 -8.55 -23.26 15.08
N ALA A 681 -9.00 -24.36 15.67
CA ALA A 681 -9.44 -25.55 14.93
C ALA A 681 -10.58 -25.23 13.94
N HIS A 682 -11.57 -24.44 14.37
CA HIS A 682 -12.69 -24.02 13.52
C HIS A 682 -12.21 -23.15 12.35
N TYR A 683 -11.41 -22.11 12.64
CA TYR A 683 -10.87 -21.23 11.61
C TYR A 683 -9.98 -21.99 10.63
N ARG A 684 -9.17 -22.91 11.13
CA ARG A 684 -8.28 -23.75 10.33
C ARG A 684 -9.05 -24.67 9.40
N GLN A 685 -10.12 -25.30 9.89
CA GLN A 685 -11.00 -26.13 9.06
C GLN A 685 -11.66 -25.29 7.95
N GLY A 686 -12.20 -24.11 8.29
CA GLY A 686 -12.76 -23.19 7.31
C GLY A 686 -11.72 -22.78 6.25
N ALA A 687 -10.52 -22.38 6.68
CA ALA A 687 -9.45 -22.00 5.78
C ALA A 687 -8.96 -23.14 4.89
N ALA A 688 -8.92 -24.38 5.40
CA ALA A 688 -8.61 -25.57 4.62
C ALA A 688 -9.70 -25.88 3.56
N SER A 689 -10.98 -25.67 3.89
CA SER A 689 -12.06 -25.77 2.91
C SER A 689 -11.92 -24.73 1.80
N PHE A 690 -11.71 -23.47 2.19
CA PHE A 690 -11.56 -22.38 1.24
C PHE A 690 -10.31 -22.53 0.37
N ALA A 691 -9.22 -23.10 0.91
CA ALA A 691 -8.00 -23.40 0.16
C ALA A 691 -8.27 -24.30 -1.06
N ARG A 692 -9.19 -25.27 -0.96
CA ARG A 692 -9.49 -26.21 -2.05
C ARG A 692 -10.20 -25.53 -3.22
N SER A 693 -11.21 -24.70 -2.95
CA SER A 693 -11.85 -23.89 -4.00
C SER A 693 -10.87 -22.83 -4.54
N TRP A 694 -10.08 -22.21 -3.66
CA TRP A 694 -9.04 -21.26 -4.05
C TRP A 694 -8.02 -21.85 -5.03
N ALA A 695 -7.54 -23.07 -4.76
CA ALA A 695 -6.59 -23.78 -5.61
C ALA A 695 -7.14 -24.05 -7.01
N ALA A 696 -8.41 -24.43 -7.11
CA ALA A 696 -9.08 -24.65 -8.40
C ALA A 696 -9.24 -23.35 -9.20
N GLU A 697 -9.60 -22.25 -8.54
CA GLU A 697 -9.74 -20.93 -9.17
C GLU A 697 -8.39 -20.33 -9.60
N ASN A 698 -7.29 -20.70 -8.91
CA ASN A 698 -5.95 -20.11 -9.10
C ASN A 698 -4.94 -21.06 -9.77
N ASP A 699 -5.41 -22.04 -10.53
CA ASP A 699 -4.55 -22.99 -11.24
C ASP A 699 -3.78 -22.32 -12.39
N ALA A 700 -2.47 -22.56 -12.45
CA ALA A 700 -1.61 -22.11 -13.55
C ALA A 700 -2.06 -22.69 -14.90
N ASN A 701 -2.59 -23.91 -14.94
CA ASN A 701 -3.13 -24.53 -16.16
C ASN A 701 -4.36 -23.78 -16.67
N LEU A 702 -5.23 -23.32 -15.77
CA LEU A 702 -6.39 -22.51 -16.13
C LEU A 702 -5.95 -21.19 -16.74
N LEU A 703 -4.95 -20.51 -16.16
CA LEU A 703 -4.38 -19.29 -16.72
C LEU A 703 -3.81 -19.54 -18.12
N ALA A 704 -2.96 -20.55 -18.27
CA ALA A 704 -2.34 -20.88 -19.55
C ALA A 704 -3.41 -21.17 -20.60
N LYS A 705 -4.44 -21.95 -20.23
CA LYS A 705 -5.59 -22.24 -21.10
C LYS A 705 -6.32 -20.95 -21.52
N GLN A 706 -6.66 -20.06 -20.59
CA GLN A 706 -7.34 -18.80 -20.91
C GLN A 706 -6.55 -17.93 -21.89
N VAL A 707 -5.23 -17.79 -21.67
CA VAL A 707 -4.36 -17.02 -22.56
C VAL A 707 -4.24 -17.67 -23.95
N VAL A 708 -4.15 -18.99 -24.01
CA VAL A 708 -4.06 -19.76 -25.27
C VAL A 708 -5.37 -19.74 -26.04
N ASP A 709 -6.50 -19.93 -25.37
CA ASP A 709 -7.82 -19.91 -26.01
C ASP A 709 -8.10 -18.50 -26.56
N HIS A 710 -7.84 -17.45 -25.78
CA HIS A 710 -7.92 -16.05 -26.26
C HIS A 710 -7.02 -15.80 -27.48
N ALA A 711 -5.84 -16.44 -27.54
CA ALA A 711 -4.95 -16.35 -28.69
C ALA A 711 -5.48 -17.04 -29.94
N ARG A 712 -6.21 -18.14 -29.77
CA ARG A 712 -6.81 -18.92 -30.86
C ARG A 712 -8.09 -18.25 -31.37
N ASP A 713 -8.93 -17.74 -30.49
CA ASP A 713 -10.18 -17.07 -30.85
C ASP A 713 -9.94 -15.78 -31.64
N LEU A 714 -8.80 -15.13 -31.42
CA LEU A 714 -8.36 -13.94 -32.15
C LEU A 714 -7.50 -14.27 -33.38
N LEU A 715 -7.42 -15.53 -33.82
CA LEU A 715 -6.82 -15.83 -35.12
C LEU A 715 -7.57 -15.01 -36.17
N LEU A 716 -6.83 -14.15 -36.86
CA LEU A 716 -7.38 -13.31 -37.92
C LEU A 716 -8.12 -14.26 -38.89
N PRO A 717 -9.35 -13.93 -39.32
CA PRO A 717 -9.90 -14.62 -40.46
C PRO A 717 -8.84 -14.57 -41.56
N ALA A 718 -8.58 -15.73 -42.19
CA ALA A 718 -7.64 -15.83 -43.30
C ALA A 718 -7.88 -14.61 -44.21
N ALA A 719 -6.80 -13.90 -44.57
CA ALA A 719 -6.88 -12.66 -45.33
C ALA A 719 -7.96 -12.83 -46.42
N PRO A 720 -9.02 -12.01 -46.43
CA PRO A 720 -10.08 -12.19 -47.40
C PRO A 720 -9.42 -12.23 -48.77
N GLU A 721 -9.79 -13.22 -49.60
CA GLU A 721 -9.44 -13.19 -51.03
C GLU A 721 -9.67 -11.77 -51.54
N PRO A 722 -8.75 -11.21 -52.33
CA PRO A 722 -8.77 -9.80 -52.70
C PRO A 722 -10.16 -9.41 -53.16
N ALA A 723 -10.86 -8.64 -52.31
CA ALA A 723 -12.24 -8.27 -52.55
C ALA A 723 -12.28 -7.46 -53.85
N ALA A 724 -13.16 -7.85 -54.77
CA ALA A 724 -13.47 -7.06 -55.95
C ALA A 724 -13.74 -5.60 -55.54
N GLU A 725 -13.19 -4.66 -56.30
CA GLU A 725 -13.21 -3.23 -56.00
C GLU A 725 -14.60 -2.78 -55.50
N PRO A 726 -14.66 -2.09 -54.35
CA PRO A 726 -15.93 -1.59 -53.85
C PRO A 726 -16.47 -0.55 -54.84
N LYS A 727 -17.63 -0.84 -55.44
CA LYS A 727 -18.40 0.16 -56.19
C LYS A 727 -18.71 1.31 -55.26
N LEU A 728 -18.15 2.49 -55.56
CA LEU A 728 -18.50 3.76 -54.94
C LEU A 728 -20.01 3.95 -55.00
N LEU A 729 -20.64 4.11 -53.84
CA LEU A 729 -22.01 4.58 -53.73
C LEU A 729 -22.03 6.07 -54.09
N ASP A 730 -22.65 6.40 -55.23
CA ASP A 730 -23.04 7.75 -55.60
C ASP A 730 -24.09 8.26 -54.61
N ASN A 731 -23.69 9.17 -53.74
CA ASN A 731 -24.61 9.91 -52.88
C ASN A 731 -25.17 11.11 -53.66
N ALA A 732 -26.39 10.97 -54.19
CA ALA A 732 -27.25 12.07 -54.61
C ALA A 732 -28.66 11.84 -54.05
N ALA A 733 -29.02 12.62 -53.01
CA ALA A 733 -30.33 13.19 -52.65
C ALA A 733 -30.37 13.51 -51.16
#